data_AF-A0A3A0FJM2-F1
#
_entry.id   AF-A0A3A0FJM2-F1
#
_cell.length_a   1.000
_cell.length_b   1.000
_cell.length_c   1.000
_cell.angle_alpha   90.00
_cell.angle_beta   90.00
_cell.angle_gamma   90.00
#
_symmetry.space_group_name_H-M   'P 1'
#
loop_
_entity.id
_entity.type
_entity.pdbx_description
1 polymer ?
#
loop_
_entity_poly.entity_id
_entity_poly.type
_entity_poly.pdbx_seq_one_letter_code
_entity_poly.pdbx_strand_id
1 'polypeptide(L)'
;MHFLVAAFTRDFEMMSSPVPAFLAAFLAPPFFFAAIVPPIFVASAAARAVALLGGAVASFARRPPSSFTASLRCPELARILRLPPRESKKNTRFRASRPRFEADLAARPTVGGSVRGKCTTTAPTSVAPGHGATPLRKRRPARSTPAWRPMVHSPDLPPRAIAAPSRPRRSAETGDPMSDVLRRPLTEITALLARKELSPVELMQATLDRIDAVNDRLVAFVALRDRDALLGEARAAEARIQRGEARPLEGVPLGVKDLEDAAGLVTTHGSLPFKDNLAERDSIQVERLRAAGAIVVGKTNAPEFGATAITKNLLFGESRNPWNLERSPGGSSGGSSAAIAGGVVPLVTASDGGGSIRIPATFTGCFGHKPSYGRIPHGPEELWPMDDTAVVGPLTRTVEDAALHLDLVVGAHPLDPNSLPHPGLSYRETLRRLPAGLRIGFSPDLGYAVVQSDVADVVGEAVPTFETLGHHVELVRGGPPEPGRDWGLMGVFQLLGRLAEFLPEREHEFGRGFISNVKLGTQMTPERFAAYRQRREALNRWCAEIFERYDLLVTPTVPYDPPNAKGPLLAEVEGRPQPDANVGSFTMPFNQSWHPAATLRCGFSKAGLPVGLQIVAPRHRDDLVLQAAWAFEQARPWAHHWPTL
;
A
#
# COMPACT_ATOMS: atom_id res chain seq x y z
N MET A 1 -3.92 55.97 -11.17
CA MET A 1 -4.85 56.82 -10.37
C MET A 1 -4.87 56.18 -8.99
N HIS A 2 -4.31 56.80 -7.93
CA HIS A 2 -4.90 57.90 -7.13
C HIS A 2 -6.10 57.37 -6.29
N PHE A 3 -6.14 57.35 -4.94
CA PHE A 3 -5.29 57.80 -3.79
C PHE A 3 -5.11 56.59 -2.80
N LEU A 4 -4.07 56.45 -1.93
CA LEU A 4 -3.81 57.08 -0.60
C LEU A 4 -5.01 56.99 0.39
N VAL A 5 -4.89 56.73 1.71
CA VAL A 5 -3.75 56.84 2.69
C VAL A 5 -3.52 55.52 3.49
N ALA A 6 -3.02 55.55 4.74
CA ALA A 6 -2.00 54.62 5.26
C ALA A 6 -1.67 54.75 6.79
N ALA A 7 -0.84 53.84 7.33
CA ALA A 7 -0.22 53.80 8.70
C ALA A 7 -1.19 53.57 9.89
N PHE A 8 -0.82 53.08 11.08
CA PHE A 8 0.45 53.12 11.86
C PHE A 8 0.75 51.81 12.64
N THR A 9 1.92 51.74 13.31
CA THR A 9 2.35 50.60 14.17
C THR A 9 3.04 51.07 15.47
N ARG A 10 3.23 50.10 16.40
CA ARG A 10 4.23 49.96 17.49
C ARG A 10 3.89 50.28 18.97
N ASP A 11 4.34 49.31 19.78
CA ASP A 11 4.96 49.31 21.12
C ASP A 11 4.26 49.89 22.37
N PHE A 12 4.16 49.05 23.43
CA PHE A 12 4.66 49.37 24.78
C PHE A 12 4.86 48.11 25.64
N GLU A 13 5.72 48.17 26.65
CA GLU A 13 6.15 47.04 27.50
C GLU A 13 6.06 47.35 29.01
N MET A 14 5.98 46.31 29.86
CA MET A 14 6.22 46.23 31.33
C MET A 14 5.89 47.42 32.29
N MET A 15 5.07 47.17 33.34
CA MET A 15 5.55 47.04 34.75
C MET A 15 4.44 46.91 35.84
N SER A 16 4.83 46.30 36.98
CA SER A 16 4.26 46.44 38.36
C SER A 16 2.99 45.68 38.82
N SER A 17 3.06 45.22 40.08
CA SER A 17 2.00 44.62 40.95
C SER A 17 1.54 45.65 42.03
N PRO A 18 0.67 45.39 43.06
CA PRO A 18 0.22 44.12 43.67
C PRO A 18 -1.27 43.93 44.14
N VAL A 19 -1.75 42.67 44.19
CA VAL A 19 -2.36 41.87 45.32
C VAL A 19 -3.13 42.63 46.46
N PRO A 20 -4.31 42.18 47.03
CA PRO A 20 -4.68 40.77 47.40
C PRO A 20 -6.17 40.26 47.33
N ALA A 21 -6.32 38.94 47.58
CA ALA A 21 -7.48 38.16 48.11
C ALA A 21 -8.75 37.96 47.23
N PHE A 22 -9.36 36.77 47.11
CA PHE A 22 -9.72 35.76 48.14
C PHE A 22 -9.49 34.26 47.75
N LEU A 23 -9.66 33.33 48.70
CA LEU A 23 -9.49 31.85 48.60
C LEU A 23 -10.66 31.15 47.83
N ALA A 24 -10.56 30.01 47.12
CA ALA A 24 -9.94 28.66 47.34
C ALA A 24 -10.78 27.72 48.26
N ALA A 25 -10.90 26.39 48.10
CA ALA A 25 -10.57 25.39 47.05
C ALA A 25 -11.21 23.99 47.39
N PHE A 26 -10.71 22.86 46.82
CA PHE A 26 -11.01 21.43 47.12
C PHE A 26 -12.36 20.85 46.60
N LEU A 27 -12.61 19.52 46.51
CA LEU A 27 -11.95 18.32 45.89
C LEU A 27 -12.95 17.12 46.04
N ALA A 28 -12.70 15.90 45.52
CA ALA A 28 -13.70 14.80 45.40
C ALA A 28 -13.16 13.38 45.78
N PRO A 29 -13.92 12.24 45.68
CA PRO A 29 -15.38 11.99 45.78
C PRO A 29 -15.78 11.23 47.10
N PRO A 30 -15.86 9.87 47.32
CA PRO A 30 -16.12 8.63 46.53
C PRO A 30 -17.17 7.59 47.14
N PHE A 31 -17.29 6.38 46.53
CA PHE A 31 -17.81 5.06 47.04
C PHE A 31 -19.32 4.62 47.14
N PHE A 32 -19.75 3.77 46.18
CA PHE A 32 -20.32 2.38 46.29
C PHE A 32 -21.83 1.96 46.45
N PHE A 33 -22.08 0.70 46.00
CA PHE A 33 -23.31 -0.15 45.87
C PHE A 33 -24.30 0.20 44.70
N ALA A 34 -24.78 -0.69 43.80
CA ALA A 34 -25.03 -2.16 43.70
C ALA A 34 -26.39 -2.64 44.29
N ALA A 35 -27.26 -3.45 43.66
CA ALA A 35 -27.31 -4.10 42.33
C ALA A 35 -28.76 -4.65 41.99
N ILE A 36 -28.88 -5.57 41.00
CA ILE A 36 -30.01 -6.52 40.69
C ILE A 36 -31.01 -6.15 39.55
N VAL A 37 -31.32 -7.15 38.70
CA VAL A 37 -32.01 -7.21 37.37
C VAL A 37 -32.38 -8.73 37.13
N PRO A 38 -33.30 -9.24 36.23
CA PRO A 38 -34.20 -8.65 35.21
C PRO A 38 -35.78 -8.80 35.35
N PRO A 39 -36.56 -9.78 34.79
CA PRO A 39 -37.84 -9.44 34.07
C PRO A 39 -39.08 -10.36 34.29
N ILE A 40 -40.21 -10.13 33.57
CA ILE A 40 -41.09 -11.15 32.93
C ILE A 40 -42.20 -10.54 32.00
N PHE A 41 -42.78 -11.37 31.12
CA PHE A 41 -43.84 -11.13 30.11
C PHE A 41 -45.19 -10.58 30.66
N VAL A 42 -46.08 -9.95 29.88
CA VAL A 42 -47.13 -10.57 29.01
C VAL A 42 -47.84 -9.49 28.14
N ALA A 43 -48.52 -9.89 27.05
CA ALA A 43 -49.19 -9.01 26.09
C ALA A 43 -50.75 -9.04 26.14
N SER A 44 -51.38 -8.12 25.40
CA SER A 44 -52.79 -8.13 24.94
C SER A 44 -53.95 -7.94 25.95
N ALA A 45 -54.62 -6.79 25.85
CA ALA A 45 -56.09 -6.70 25.73
C ALA A 45 -56.47 -5.35 25.06
N ALA A 46 -57.69 -5.20 24.55
CA ALA A 46 -58.05 -4.12 23.62
C ALA A 46 -59.32 -3.31 23.99
N ALA A 47 -59.50 -2.24 23.21
CA ALA A 47 -60.76 -1.56 22.87
C ALA A 47 -61.34 -0.48 23.82
N ARG A 48 -61.36 0.77 23.32
CA ARG A 48 -62.59 1.53 23.05
C ARG A 48 -62.35 2.66 22.03
N ALA A 49 -63.45 3.15 21.45
CA ALA A 49 -63.57 4.27 20.50
C ALA A 49 -62.94 4.09 19.08
N VAL A 50 -63.78 3.66 18.13
CA VAL A 50 -63.61 3.87 16.68
C VAL A 50 -64.77 4.74 16.18
N ALA A 51 -64.46 5.89 15.58
CA ALA A 51 -65.34 6.71 14.73
C ALA A 51 -64.50 7.88 14.14
N LEU A 52 -64.52 8.23 12.84
CA LEU A 52 -65.23 7.65 11.71
C LEU A 52 -64.29 7.24 10.55
N LEU A 53 -64.81 6.32 9.75
CA LEU A 53 -64.55 6.03 8.33
C LEU A 53 -64.09 7.27 7.53
N GLY A 54 -63.21 7.22 6.52
CA GLY A 54 -62.94 6.13 5.57
C GLY A 54 -63.85 6.26 4.32
N GLY A 55 -63.43 6.05 3.07
CA GLY A 55 -62.13 5.63 2.50
C GLY A 55 -62.37 4.77 1.24
N ALA A 56 -61.54 4.87 0.19
CA ALA A 56 -61.52 3.92 -0.95
C ALA A 56 -60.35 4.16 -1.92
N VAL A 57 -59.83 3.10 -2.53
CA VAL A 57 -58.95 3.13 -3.72
C VAL A 57 -59.41 2.06 -4.70
N ALA A 58 -59.80 2.44 -5.94
CA ALA A 58 -59.93 1.50 -7.05
C ALA A 58 -59.95 2.19 -8.43
N SER A 59 -58.99 1.79 -9.29
CA SER A 59 -58.95 1.82 -10.76
C SER A 59 -60.12 2.40 -11.57
N PHE A 60 -59.80 3.35 -12.48
CA PHE A 60 -60.24 3.30 -13.89
C PHE A 60 -59.21 3.96 -14.82
N ALA A 61 -59.32 3.78 -16.14
CA ALA A 61 -58.22 3.99 -17.09
C ALA A 61 -58.47 5.01 -18.22
N ARG A 62 -57.35 5.39 -18.89
CA ARG A 62 -57.20 6.02 -20.24
C ARG A 62 -57.08 7.56 -20.38
N ARG A 63 -55.81 8.01 -20.47
CA ARG A 63 -55.26 9.11 -21.32
C ARG A 63 -55.68 10.59 -21.05
N PRO A 64 -54.91 11.59 -21.58
CA PRO A 64 -54.84 12.93 -20.95
C PRO A 64 -55.23 14.14 -21.85
N PRO A 65 -55.48 15.30 -21.23
CA PRO A 65 -55.19 16.65 -21.76
C PRO A 65 -53.88 17.20 -21.14
N SER A 66 -52.88 17.66 -21.89
CA SER A 66 -52.77 18.99 -22.55
C SER A 66 -52.60 20.19 -21.60
N SER A 67 -51.36 20.65 -21.46
CA SER A 67 -50.92 22.05 -21.28
C SER A 67 -51.86 23.07 -20.63
N PHE A 68 -51.45 23.59 -19.47
CA PHE A 68 -51.82 24.96 -19.07
C PHE A 68 -50.60 25.71 -18.52
N THR A 69 -50.30 26.86 -19.10
CA THR A 69 -49.24 27.77 -18.64
C THR A 69 -49.84 28.83 -17.72
N ALA A 70 -49.32 28.93 -16.50
CA ALA A 70 -49.59 30.06 -15.61
C ALA A 70 -48.29 30.84 -15.38
N SER A 71 -48.29 32.14 -15.66
CA SER A 71 -47.15 33.02 -15.43
C SER A 71 -47.44 34.01 -14.30
N LEU A 72 -46.51 34.18 -13.37
CA LEU A 72 -46.41 35.38 -12.54
C LEU A 72 -44.97 35.88 -12.53
N ARG A 73 -44.81 37.20 -12.43
CA ARG A 73 -43.54 37.93 -12.39
C ARG A 73 -43.12 38.09 -10.92
N CYS A 74 -41.86 38.28 -10.55
CA CYS A 74 -41.04 39.48 -10.81
C CYS A 74 -39.52 39.21 -10.61
N PRO A 75 -38.62 40.18 -10.87
CA PRO A 75 -37.26 39.88 -11.33
C PRO A 75 -36.12 40.20 -10.34
N GLU A 76 -34.97 39.55 -10.53
CA GLU A 76 -33.65 40.21 -10.62
C GLU A 76 -32.58 39.29 -11.24
N LEU A 77 -31.34 39.78 -11.37
CA LEU A 77 -30.12 39.03 -11.73
C LEU A 77 -30.11 38.28 -13.09
N ALA A 78 -30.01 39.04 -14.19
CA ALA A 78 -29.61 38.51 -15.51
C ALA A 78 -28.70 39.48 -16.28
N ARG A 79 -27.42 39.56 -15.90
CA ARG A 79 -26.38 40.31 -16.63
C ARG A 79 -25.00 39.71 -16.33
N ILE A 80 -24.07 39.79 -17.29
CA ILE A 80 -22.90 38.89 -17.44
C ILE A 80 -23.41 37.50 -17.91
N LEU A 81 -23.03 36.96 -19.07
CA LEU A 81 -21.96 37.28 -20.03
C LEU A 81 -22.50 37.89 -21.35
N ARG A 82 -21.64 38.62 -22.09
CA ARG A 82 -21.85 38.96 -23.51
C ARG A 82 -20.65 38.46 -24.33
N LEU A 83 -20.90 37.70 -25.39
CA LEU A 83 -19.92 37.38 -26.43
C LEU A 83 -20.21 38.23 -27.68
N PRO A 84 -19.19 38.71 -28.41
CA PRO A 84 -19.37 39.54 -29.61
C PRO A 84 -19.78 38.71 -30.84
N PRO A 85 -20.46 39.34 -31.83
CA PRO A 85 -20.91 38.66 -33.06
C PRO A 85 -19.78 38.39 -34.06
N ARG A 86 -19.98 37.41 -34.95
CA ARG A 86 -19.09 37.12 -36.09
C ARG A 86 -19.35 38.06 -37.27
N GLU A 87 -18.30 38.68 -37.82
CA GLU A 87 -18.32 39.18 -39.21
C GLU A 87 -18.06 38.05 -40.22
N SER A 88 -18.48 38.24 -41.47
CA SER A 88 -18.27 37.32 -42.59
C SER A 88 -17.50 37.98 -43.74
N LYS A 89 -16.34 37.43 -44.11
CA LYS A 89 -15.61 37.78 -45.35
C LYS A 89 -15.17 36.52 -46.10
N LYS A 90 -14.87 36.69 -47.39
CA LYS A 90 -14.99 35.64 -48.43
C LYS A 90 -13.69 34.90 -48.74
N ASN A 91 -13.85 33.69 -49.28
CA ASN A 91 -12.94 32.99 -50.22
C ASN A 91 -11.45 32.83 -49.86
N THR A 92 -11.06 31.58 -49.56
CA THR A 92 -9.99 30.91 -50.32
C THR A 92 -10.31 29.42 -50.47
N ARG A 93 -9.93 28.80 -51.60
CA ARG A 93 -10.10 27.36 -51.86
C ARG A 93 -8.89 26.59 -51.33
N PHE A 94 -9.10 25.42 -50.72
CA PHE A 94 -8.19 24.27 -50.90
C PHE A 94 -8.97 22.95 -50.83
N ARG A 95 -8.47 21.91 -51.50
CA ARG A 95 -9.10 20.58 -51.60
C ARG A 95 -8.87 19.76 -50.33
N ALA A 96 -9.90 19.01 -49.91
CA ALA A 96 -9.75 17.81 -49.09
C ALA A 96 -10.46 16.64 -49.80
N SER A 97 -9.73 15.56 -50.07
CA SER A 97 -10.25 14.36 -50.75
C SER A 97 -10.80 13.35 -49.75
N ARG A 98 -12.07 12.96 -49.93
CA ARG A 98 -12.62 11.73 -49.34
C ARG A 98 -12.18 10.51 -50.13
N PRO A 99 -12.23 9.32 -49.51
CA PRO A 99 -13.12 8.28 -50.03
C PRO A 99 -14.36 8.05 -49.15
N ARG A 100 -15.34 7.36 -49.74
CA ARG A 100 -16.53 6.75 -49.12
C ARG A 100 -16.39 5.22 -49.29
N PHE A 101 -17.44 4.49 -48.91
CA PHE A 101 -17.71 3.08 -49.24
C PHE A 101 -16.93 2.07 -48.38
N GLU A 102 -17.54 0.99 -47.89
CA GLU A 102 -18.97 0.66 -47.77
C GLU A 102 -19.19 -0.26 -46.56
N ALA A 103 -20.44 -0.55 -46.21
CA ALA A 103 -20.79 -1.57 -45.23
C ALA A 103 -21.63 -2.64 -45.92
N ASP A 104 -21.28 -3.91 -45.75
CA ASP A 104 -22.12 -5.04 -46.16
C ASP A 104 -21.98 -6.23 -45.21
N LEU A 105 -22.87 -7.22 -45.35
CA LEU A 105 -23.23 -8.18 -44.30
C LEU A 105 -23.15 -9.66 -44.72
N ALA A 106 -23.07 -10.52 -43.69
CA ALA A 106 -23.47 -11.92 -43.67
C ALA A 106 -22.54 -13.01 -44.28
N ALA A 107 -23.03 -14.26 -44.15
CA ALA A 107 -22.48 -15.56 -44.59
C ALA A 107 -21.30 -16.18 -43.78
N ARG A 108 -21.64 -17.15 -42.91
CA ARG A 108 -20.78 -18.31 -42.61
C ARG A 108 -20.88 -19.33 -43.76
N PRO A 109 -19.93 -20.28 -43.88
CA PRO A 109 -20.35 -21.66 -43.59
C PRO A 109 -19.34 -22.46 -42.75
N THR A 110 -19.77 -23.64 -42.27
CA THR A 110 -19.00 -24.56 -41.41
C THR A 110 -18.85 -25.95 -42.03
N VAL A 111 -17.63 -26.31 -42.42
CA VAL A 111 -17.09 -27.68 -42.60
C VAL A 111 -15.56 -27.55 -42.36
N GLY A 112 -14.81 -28.46 -41.73
CA GLY A 112 -15.10 -29.80 -41.21
C GLY A 112 -14.07 -30.80 -41.75
N GLY A 113 -13.01 -31.10 -40.99
CA GLY A 113 -11.96 -32.02 -41.44
C GLY A 113 -10.82 -32.21 -40.45
N SER A 114 -10.62 -33.44 -39.99
CA SER A 114 -9.55 -33.86 -39.07
C SER A 114 -8.96 -35.18 -39.55
N VAL A 115 -7.68 -35.20 -39.91
CA VAL A 115 -6.91 -36.41 -40.26
C VAL A 115 -5.48 -36.28 -39.74
N ARG A 116 -4.92 -37.38 -39.18
CA ARG A 116 -3.54 -37.47 -38.67
C ARG A 116 -2.56 -37.87 -39.78
N GLY A 117 -1.34 -37.33 -39.81
CA GLY A 117 -0.35 -37.65 -40.86
C GLY A 117 1.14 -37.43 -40.52
N LYS A 118 1.75 -38.46 -39.92
CA LYS A 118 3.19 -38.74 -39.65
C LYS A 118 4.31 -37.84 -40.25
N CYS A 119 5.26 -37.54 -39.36
CA CYS A 119 6.69 -37.24 -39.58
C CYS A 119 7.42 -38.16 -40.59
N THR A 120 8.36 -37.60 -41.40
CA THR A 120 9.81 -37.98 -41.51
C THR A 120 10.57 -37.15 -42.56
N THR A 121 11.83 -36.75 -42.25
CA THR A 121 13.05 -36.58 -43.11
C THR A 121 12.95 -35.95 -44.53
N THR A 122 13.88 -35.15 -45.07
CA THR A 122 15.37 -35.13 -45.02
C THR A 122 15.95 -33.71 -45.25
N ALA A 123 17.28 -33.56 -45.12
CA ALA A 123 18.05 -32.43 -45.67
C ALA A 123 18.72 -32.79 -47.02
N PRO A 124 19.26 -31.79 -47.75
CA PRO A 124 20.66 -31.91 -48.20
C PRO A 124 21.51 -30.65 -47.97
N THR A 125 22.80 -30.72 -48.31
CA THR A 125 23.90 -29.81 -47.86
C THR A 125 24.64 -29.08 -49.01
N SER A 126 25.59 -28.19 -48.62
CA SER A 126 26.61 -27.50 -49.45
C SER A 126 26.10 -26.31 -50.30
N VAL A 127 26.91 -25.36 -50.80
CA VAL A 127 28.40 -25.23 -50.88
C VAL A 127 28.86 -23.82 -50.42
N ALA A 128 30.11 -23.68 -49.96
CA ALA A 128 30.85 -22.41 -49.85
C ALA A 128 32.31 -22.61 -50.29
N PRO A 129 32.99 -21.59 -50.86
CA PRO A 129 33.94 -20.74 -50.07
C PRO A 129 33.89 -19.24 -50.49
N GLY A 130 34.25 -18.25 -49.66
CA GLY A 130 35.62 -17.87 -49.22
C GLY A 130 35.99 -16.50 -49.83
N HIS A 131 36.81 -15.59 -49.29
CA HIS A 131 37.57 -15.44 -48.02
C HIS A 131 37.62 -13.90 -47.71
N GLY A 132 38.29 -13.30 -46.70
CA GLY A 132 39.28 -13.74 -45.71
C GLY A 132 39.86 -12.52 -44.94
N ALA A 133 41.19 -12.47 -44.77
CA ALA A 133 42.03 -11.32 -44.34
C ALA A 133 41.81 -10.67 -42.94
N THR A 134 42.77 -10.95 -42.04
CA THR A 134 43.19 -10.20 -40.83
C THR A 134 44.73 -10.06 -40.90
N PRO A 135 45.53 -9.57 -39.92
CA PRO A 135 45.25 -8.93 -38.61
C PRO A 135 46.05 -7.60 -38.38
N LEU A 136 46.04 -7.05 -37.15
CA LEU A 136 47.26 -6.47 -36.52
C LEU A 136 47.17 -6.40 -34.98
N ARG A 137 48.23 -5.93 -34.31
CA ARG A 137 48.65 -6.35 -32.96
C ARG A 137 49.21 -5.20 -32.10
N LYS A 138 48.95 -5.21 -30.77
CA LYS A 138 49.76 -4.70 -29.61
C LYS A 138 48.93 -4.92 -28.33
N ARG A 139 49.34 -5.49 -27.19
CA ARG A 139 50.57 -5.64 -26.38
C ARG A 139 50.30 -5.04 -24.97
N ARG A 140 50.27 -5.90 -23.94
CA ARG A 140 50.39 -5.55 -22.51
C ARG A 140 51.86 -5.32 -22.10
N PRO A 141 52.12 -4.66 -20.95
CA PRO A 141 53.16 -5.03 -19.99
C PRO A 141 52.57 -5.74 -18.74
N ALA A 142 53.41 -6.34 -17.90
CA ALA A 142 53.01 -7.05 -16.68
C ALA A 142 54.17 -7.19 -15.66
N ARG A 143 53.83 -7.36 -14.37
CA ARG A 143 54.62 -7.90 -13.22
C ARG A 143 53.75 -7.77 -11.95
N SER A 144 53.88 -8.58 -10.89
CA SER A 144 54.56 -9.88 -10.74
C SER A 144 54.11 -10.55 -9.43
N THR A 145 54.00 -11.89 -9.43
CA THR A 145 53.93 -12.72 -8.22
C THR A 145 55.22 -13.53 -8.04
N PRO A 146 55.49 -13.94 -6.79
CA PRO A 146 55.94 -15.32 -6.53
C PRO A 146 55.12 -15.95 -5.39
N ALA A 147 55.11 -17.26 -5.15
CA ALA A 147 55.35 -18.46 -5.98
C ALA A 147 54.98 -19.69 -5.13
N TRP A 148 54.87 -20.89 -5.73
CA TRP A 148 55.38 -22.20 -5.26
C TRP A 148 54.75 -23.35 -6.09
N ARG A 149 55.34 -24.55 -6.06
CA ARG A 149 55.01 -25.69 -6.95
C ARG A 149 54.47 -26.93 -6.18
N PRO A 150 53.70 -27.82 -6.84
CA PRO A 150 53.10 -29.01 -6.21
C PRO A 150 53.77 -30.35 -6.60
N MET A 151 53.57 -31.40 -5.78
CA MET A 151 53.47 -32.84 -6.12
C MET A 151 52.87 -33.57 -4.88
N VAL A 152 51.67 -34.17 -4.88
CA VAL A 152 51.14 -35.41 -5.52
C VAL A 152 51.49 -36.71 -4.74
N HIS A 153 50.48 -37.59 -4.60
CA HIS A 153 50.41 -38.97 -4.06
C HIS A 153 49.97 -39.23 -2.59
N SER A 154 48.78 -39.84 -2.50
CA SER A 154 48.36 -40.83 -1.47
C SER A 154 48.67 -42.26 -1.98
N PRO A 155 48.61 -43.35 -1.18
CA PRO A 155 47.36 -43.85 -0.57
C PRO A 155 47.49 -44.46 0.86
N ASP A 156 46.35 -44.70 1.53
CA ASP A 156 45.89 -46.05 1.94
C ASP A 156 44.62 -46.00 2.83
N LEU A 157 43.77 -47.05 2.76
CA LEU A 157 42.50 -47.16 3.50
C LEU A 157 42.14 -48.63 3.85
N PRO A 158 41.96 -48.96 5.15
CA PRO A 158 41.24 -50.13 5.63
C PRO A 158 39.73 -49.82 5.96
N PRO A 159 38.88 -50.83 6.25
CA PRO A 159 37.47 -50.79 5.79
C PRO A 159 36.40 -50.16 6.70
N ARG A 160 35.20 -50.07 6.11
CA ARG A 160 33.93 -49.56 6.67
C ARG A 160 33.53 -50.14 8.04
N ALA A 161 32.97 -49.28 8.87
CA ALA A 161 31.90 -49.62 9.81
C ALA A 161 30.68 -48.72 9.54
N ILE A 162 29.46 -49.26 9.62
CA ILE A 162 28.21 -48.49 9.47
C ILE A 162 27.70 -48.12 10.86
N ALA A 163 27.50 -46.83 11.11
CA ALA A 163 26.94 -46.31 12.36
C ALA A 163 25.75 -45.38 12.08
N ALA A 164 24.81 -45.31 13.02
CA ALA A 164 23.54 -44.62 12.86
C ALA A 164 23.68 -43.08 12.71
N PRO A 165 22.74 -42.40 12.04
CA PRO A 165 22.81 -40.94 11.85
C PRO A 165 22.72 -40.19 13.19
N SER A 166 23.82 -39.55 13.57
CA SER A 166 23.84 -38.61 14.68
C SER A 166 23.04 -37.36 14.34
N ARG A 167 22.23 -36.88 15.29
CA ARG A 167 21.47 -35.61 15.14
C ARG A 167 22.45 -34.48 14.79
N PRO A 168 22.14 -33.60 13.81
CA PRO A 168 22.95 -32.43 13.55
C PRO A 168 23.02 -31.56 14.82
N ARG A 169 24.23 -31.26 15.29
CA ARG A 169 24.42 -30.22 16.30
C ARG A 169 23.95 -28.90 15.69
N ARG A 170 23.09 -28.16 16.39
CA ARG A 170 22.85 -26.75 16.05
C ARG A 170 24.20 -26.03 16.12
N SER A 171 24.68 -25.53 14.99
CA SER A 171 25.63 -24.43 14.97
C SER A 171 24.93 -23.24 15.61
N ALA A 172 25.36 -22.83 16.80
CA ALA A 172 24.93 -21.57 17.36
C ALA A 172 25.56 -20.45 16.53
N GLU A 173 24.76 -19.82 15.67
CA GLU A 173 25.14 -18.54 15.09
C GLU A 173 25.24 -17.54 16.25
N THR A 174 26.46 -17.07 16.53
CA THR A 174 26.71 -16.01 17.51
C THR A 174 26.31 -14.67 16.90
N GLY A 175 25.00 -14.47 16.75
CA GLY A 175 24.44 -13.16 16.45
C GLY A 175 24.75 -12.18 17.58
N ASP A 176 24.86 -10.90 17.22
CA ASP A 176 24.89 -9.83 18.22
C ASP A 176 23.54 -9.81 18.97
N PRO A 177 23.50 -9.86 20.31
CA PRO A 177 22.27 -9.79 21.09
C PRO A 177 21.38 -8.58 20.79
N MET A 178 21.94 -7.45 20.34
CA MET A 178 21.15 -6.28 19.94
C MET A 178 20.52 -6.42 18.55
N SER A 179 21.19 -7.09 17.62
CA SER A 179 20.61 -7.48 16.32
C SER A 179 19.38 -8.40 16.45
N ASP A 180 19.26 -9.15 17.55
CA ASP A 180 18.07 -9.94 17.86
C ASP A 180 16.91 -9.10 18.40
N VAL A 181 17.16 -7.98 19.12
CA VAL A 181 16.10 -7.09 19.62
C VAL A 181 15.29 -6.47 18.49
N LEU A 182 15.95 -6.01 17.42
CA LEU A 182 15.28 -5.45 16.24
C LEU A 182 14.52 -6.50 15.40
N ARG A 183 14.67 -7.79 15.72
CA ARG A 183 13.96 -8.91 15.10
C ARG A 183 12.76 -9.41 15.91
N ARG A 184 12.48 -8.79 17.07
CA ARG A 184 11.30 -9.07 17.89
C ARG A 184 10.06 -8.34 17.33
N PRO A 185 8.83 -8.85 17.53
CA PRO A 185 7.61 -8.10 17.22
C PRO A 185 7.56 -6.76 17.96
N LEU A 186 7.00 -5.72 17.34
CA LEU A 186 6.81 -4.41 17.97
C LEU A 186 5.99 -4.51 19.28
N THR A 187 5.00 -5.40 19.29
CA THR A 187 4.18 -5.76 20.46
C THR A 187 4.96 -6.46 21.58
N GLU A 188 6.11 -7.06 21.29
CA GLU A 188 7.03 -7.60 22.28
C GLU A 188 8.02 -6.52 22.75
N ILE A 189 8.58 -5.74 21.81
CA ILE A 189 9.49 -4.61 22.10
C ILE A 189 8.84 -3.60 23.05
N THR A 190 7.62 -3.14 22.75
CA THR A 190 6.83 -2.25 23.61
C THR A 190 6.60 -2.84 25.01
N ALA A 191 6.41 -4.15 25.12
CA ALA A 191 6.22 -4.83 26.40
C ALA A 191 7.53 -4.95 27.22
N LEU A 192 8.69 -5.11 26.57
CA LEU A 192 10.00 -5.06 27.24
C LEU A 192 10.31 -3.66 27.78
N LEU A 193 10.08 -2.63 26.96
CA LEU A 193 10.24 -1.22 27.34
C LEU A 193 9.37 -0.89 28.57
N ALA A 194 8.08 -1.26 28.53
CA ALA A 194 7.16 -1.03 29.63
C ALA A 194 7.53 -1.79 30.92
N ARG A 195 8.11 -3.00 30.81
CA ARG A 195 8.63 -3.77 31.96
C ARG A 195 10.03 -3.37 32.42
N LYS A 196 10.68 -2.42 31.74
CA LYS A 196 12.08 -1.99 31.99
C LYS A 196 13.11 -3.12 31.76
N GLU A 197 12.77 -4.07 30.89
CA GLU A 197 13.64 -5.18 30.43
C GLU A 197 14.45 -4.82 29.17
N LEU A 198 14.21 -3.62 28.62
CA LEU A 198 14.93 -3.00 27.51
C LEU A 198 14.88 -1.48 27.73
N SER A 199 15.97 -0.77 27.48
CA SER A 199 15.99 0.69 27.44
C SER A 199 15.58 1.23 26.05
N PRO A 200 14.81 2.33 25.98
CA PRO A 200 14.68 3.11 24.75
C PRO A 200 16.02 3.54 24.15
N VAL A 201 17.04 3.78 24.99
CA VAL A 201 18.37 4.22 24.56
C VAL A 201 19.10 3.07 23.86
N GLU A 202 19.03 1.86 24.42
CA GLU A 202 19.56 0.63 23.79
C GLU A 202 18.86 0.35 22.45
N LEU A 203 17.52 0.44 22.41
CA LEU A 203 16.72 0.22 21.20
C LEU A 203 17.02 1.25 20.10
N MET A 204 17.18 2.53 20.47
CA MET A 204 17.52 3.60 19.54
C MET A 204 18.96 3.44 19.02
N GLN A 205 19.92 3.14 19.91
CA GLN A 205 21.31 2.90 19.54
C GLN A 205 21.42 1.69 18.58
N ALA A 206 20.76 0.57 18.90
CA ALA A 206 20.73 -0.61 18.03
C ALA A 206 20.12 -0.30 16.65
N THR A 207 19.02 0.47 16.60
CA THR A 207 18.41 0.93 15.34
C THR A 207 19.41 1.73 14.50
N LEU A 208 20.13 2.67 15.11
CA LEU A 208 21.10 3.52 14.42
C LEU A 208 22.32 2.73 13.92
N ASP A 209 22.92 1.89 14.77
CA ASP A 209 24.03 1.01 14.39
C ASP A 209 23.63 0.03 13.26
N ARG A 210 22.38 -0.44 13.26
CA ARG A 210 21.86 -1.30 12.20
C ARG A 210 21.59 -0.54 10.91
N ILE A 211 21.15 0.72 10.96
CA ILE A 211 21.06 1.61 9.79
C ILE A 211 22.46 1.76 9.17
N ASP A 212 23.46 2.11 9.97
CA ASP A 212 24.85 2.27 9.52
C ASP A 212 25.40 0.98 8.86
N ALA A 213 25.08 -0.19 9.42
CA ALA A 213 25.59 -1.48 8.95
C ALA A 213 24.95 -2.02 7.64
N VAL A 214 23.78 -1.53 7.21
CA VAL A 214 23.09 -2.07 6.02
C VAL A 214 22.55 -1.04 5.02
N ASN A 215 22.42 0.24 5.37
CA ASN A 215 21.66 1.16 4.53
C ASN A 215 22.33 1.44 3.16
N ASP A 216 23.66 1.44 3.06
CA ASP A 216 24.39 1.52 1.79
C ASP A 216 23.97 0.42 0.78
N ARG A 217 23.58 -0.75 1.31
CA ARG A 217 23.17 -1.92 0.52
C ARG A 217 21.67 -1.91 0.23
N LEU A 218 20.84 -1.60 1.23
CA LEU A 218 19.37 -1.61 1.09
C LEU A 218 18.78 -0.35 0.45
N VAL A 219 19.41 0.81 0.66
CA VAL A 219 18.83 2.15 0.42
C VAL A 219 17.41 2.24 1.00
N ALA A 220 17.26 1.87 2.27
CA ALA A 220 15.97 1.80 2.95
C ALA A 220 15.59 3.16 3.56
N PHE A 221 16.54 3.84 4.19
CA PHE A 221 16.46 5.23 4.65
C PHE A 221 17.17 6.18 3.68
N VAL A 222 16.63 7.39 3.53
CA VAL A 222 17.11 8.44 2.60
C VAL A 222 17.42 9.78 3.27
N ALA A 223 16.86 10.00 4.47
CA ALA A 223 17.25 11.08 5.36
C ALA A 223 17.18 10.58 6.81
N LEU A 224 18.03 11.09 7.68
CA LEU A 224 18.09 10.78 9.11
C LEU A 224 18.13 12.08 9.91
N ARG A 225 17.61 12.05 11.14
CA ARG A 225 17.79 13.12 12.12
C ARG A 225 19.12 12.96 12.85
N ASP A 226 19.55 14.01 13.53
CA ASP A 226 20.79 14.00 14.31
C ASP A 226 20.82 12.88 15.36
N ARG A 227 21.99 12.24 15.51
CA ARG A 227 22.20 11.06 16.35
C ARG A 227 22.07 11.38 17.84
N ASP A 228 22.67 12.47 18.29
CA ASP A 228 22.66 12.86 19.70
C ASP A 228 21.29 13.40 20.13
N ALA A 229 20.57 14.07 19.23
CA ALA A 229 19.17 14.43 19.41
C ALA A 229 18.26 13.21 19.57
N LEU A 230 18.40 12.19 18.71
CA LEU A 230 17.62 10.94 18.81
C LEU A 230 17.90 10.17 20.10
N LEU A 231 19.16 10.06 20.50
CA LEU A 231 19.54 9.49 21.80
C LEU A 231 19.08 10.37 22.98
N GLY A 232 18.95 11.68 22.78
CA GLY A 232 18.34 12.62 23.73
C GLY A 232 16.84 12.37 23.94
N GLU A 233 16.08 12.21 22.86
CA GLU A 233 14.66 11.82 22.93
C GLU A 233 14.48 10.43 23.55
N ALA A 234 15.38 9.48 23.27
CA ALA A 234 15.36 8.16 23.89
C ALA A 234 15.60 8.22 25.41
N ARG A 235 16.56 9.03 25.89
CA ARG A 235 16.75 9.30 27.33
C ARG A 235 15.53 9.96 27.98
N ALA A 236 14.84 10.86 27.26
CA ALA A 236 13.60 11.47 27.74
C ALA A 236 12.42 10.48 27.79
N ALA A 237 12.37 9.52 26.86
CA ALA A 237 11.40 8.42 26.85
C ALA A 237 11.66 7.44 28.01
N GLU A 238 12.91 7.06 28.23
CA GLU A 238 13.33 6.25 29.39
C GLU A 238 12.93 6.92 30.71
N ALA A 239 13.16 8.23 30.85
CA ALA A 239 12.74 8.98 32.04
C ALA A 239 11.21 8.95 32.26
N ARG A 240 10.38 8.95 31.21
CA ARG A 240 8.92 8.77 31.31
C ARG A 240 8.56 7.34 31.75
N ILE A 241 9.16 6.32 31.14
CA ILE A 241 8.99 4.92 31.54
C ILE A 241 9.37 4.71 33.01
N GLN A 242 10.47 5.34 33.48
CA GLN A 242 10.89 5.19 34.87
C GLN A 242 9.87 5.74 35.87
N ARG A 243 9.18 6.84 35.55
CA ARG A 243 8.09 7.44 36.34
C ARG A 243 6.73 6.74 36.19
N GLY A 244 6.59 5.78 35.27
CA GLY A 244 5.31 5.14 34.95
C GLY A 244 4.43 5.93 33.98
N GLU A 245 4.99 6.94 33.31
CA GLU A 245 4.31 7.81 32.32
C GLU A 245 4.45 7.25 30.89
N ALA A 246 4.57 5.92 30.75
CA ALA A 246 4.81 5.27 29.47
C ALA A 246 3.58 5.30 28.56
N ARG A 247 3.73 5.90 27.37
CA ARG A 247 2.75 5.85 26.28
C ARG A 247 2.93 4.56 25.44
N PRO A 248 1.94 4.13 24.63
CA PRO A 248 1.95 2.80 23.99
C PRO A 248 3.15 2.48 23.09
N LEU A 249 3.82 3.50 22.54
CA LEU A 249 5.02 3.39 21.71
C LEU A 249 6.20 4.18 22.31
N GLU A 250 6.22 4.44 23.62
CA GLU A 250 7.21 5.32 24.26
C GLU A 250 8.66 4.91 23.97
N GLY A 251 9.36 5.72 23.17
CA GLY A 251 10.75 5.48 22.79
C GLY A 251 10.95 4.55 21.60
N VAL A 252 9.88 4.06 20.96
CA VAL A 252 9.95 3.20 19.77
C VAL A 252 10.47 3.99 18.56
N PRO A 253 11.56 3.55 17.90
CA PRO A 253 12.05 4.18 16.67
C PRO A 253 11.09 4.00 15.48
N LEU A 254 10.86 5.08 14.72
CA LEU A 254 9.91 5.16 13.59
C LEU A 254 10.58 5.68 12.31
N GLY A 255 10.45 4.94 11.19
CA GLY A 255 10.79 5.41 9.85
C GLY A 255 9.57 5.91 9.08
N VAL A 256 9.58 7.16 8.59
CA VAL A 256 8.44 7.76 7.86
C VAL A 256 8.67 7.66 6.35
N LYS A 257 7.70 7.15 5.60
CA LYS A 257 7.77 7.08 4.13
C LYS A 257 7.96 8.45 3.52
N ASP A 258 8.87 8.62 2.55
CA ASP A 258 9.15 9.90 1.89
C ASP A 258 8.01 10.41 0.95
N LEU A 259 6.79 9.89 1.11
CA LEU A 259 5.56 10.47 0.55
C LEU A 259 4.67 11.13 1.62
N GLU A 260 5.03 11.02 2.90
CA GLU A 260 4.31 11.59 4.04
C GLU A 260 5.18 12.61 4.78
N ASP A 261 4.56 13.63 5.37
CA ASP A 261 5.25 14.69 6.10
C ASP A 261 5.60 14.30 7.54
N ALA A 262 6.76 14.78 7.99
CA ALA A 262 7.26 14.64 9.36
C ALA A 262 8.01 15.92 9.73
N ALA A 263 7.60 16.59 10.79
CA ALA A 263 8.01 17.96 11.09
C ALA A 263 9.54 18.08 11.27
N GLY A 264 10.16 19.03 10.56
CA GLY A 264 11.60 19.26 10.59
C GLY A 264 12.43 18.27 9.76
N LEU A 265 11.80 17.42 8.96
CA LEU A 265 12.44 16.63 7.90
C LEU A 265 11.93 17.05 6.52
N VAL A 266 12.75 16.85 5.50
CA VAL A 266 12.34 17.02 4.11
C VAL A 266 11.38 15.89 3.71
N THR A 267 10.42 16.20 2.83
CA THR A 267 9.60 15.21 2.11
C THR A 267 9.86 15.38 0.61
N THR A 268 10.74 14.57 0.02
CA THR A 268 11.16 14.78 -1.39
C THR A 268 10.16 14.21 -2.40
N HIS A 269 9.17 13.43 -1.94
CA HIS A 269 8.30 12.63 -2.80
C HIS A 269 9.08 11.70 -3.74
N GLY A 270 10.34 11.35 -3.39
CA GLY A 270 11.27 10.67 -4.29
C GLY A 270 11.56 11.44 -5.59
N SER A 271 11.60 12.77 -5.59
CA SER A 271 11.67 13.60 -6.80
C SER A 271 12.60 14.81 -6.64
N LEU A 272 13.48 15.04 -7.63
CA LEU A 272 14.48 16.11 -7.61
C LEU A 272 13.91 17.53 -7.35
N PRO A 273 12.74 17.91 -7.93
CA PRO A 273 12.18 19.24 -7.69
C PRO A 273 11.81 19.57 -6.24
N PHE A 274 11.62 18.54 -5.41
CA PHE A 274 11.18 18.62 -4.02
C PHE A 274 12.29 18.25 -3.02
N LYS A 275 13.55 18.14 -3.47
CA LYS A 275 14.71 17.75 -2.64
C LYS A 275 14.95 18.65 -1.41
N ASP A 276 14.42 19.87 -1.40
CA ASP A 276 14.54 20.88 -0.33
C ASP A 276 13.19 21.17 0.36
N ASN A 277 12.15 20.38 0.08
CA ASN A 277 10.78 20.55 0.60
C ASN A 277 10.67 20.16 2.09
N LEU A 278 11.05 21.08 2.98
CA LEU A 278 11.00 20.90 4.43
C LEU A 278 9.56 20.87 4.94
N ALA A 279 9.16 19.79 5.61
CA ALA A 279 7.84 19.68 6.23
C ALA A 279 7.77 20.50 7.53
N GLU A 280 6.85 21.47 7.58
CA GLU A 280 6.60 22.30 8.77
C GLU A 280 5.82 21.57 9.88
N ARG A 281 5.12 20.48 9.51
CA ARG A 281 4.19 19.73 10.38
C ARG A 281 4.23 18.23 10.06
N ASP A 282 3.77 17.41 10.99
CA ASP A 282 3.59 15.97 10.79
C ASP A 282 2.34 15.69 9.92
N SER A 283 2.34 14.57 9.19
CA SER A 283 1.08 13.98 8.68
C SER A 283 0.24 13.45 9.85
N ILE A 284 -1.08 13.31 9.70
CA ILE A 284 -1.94 12.87 10.80
C ILE A 284 -1.57 11.46 11.31
N GLN A 285 -1.03 10.57 10.45
CA GLN A 285 -0.47 9.29 10.92
C GLN A 285 0.78 9.51 11.77
N VAL A 286 1.73 10.33 11.31
CA VAL A 286 2.97 10.60 12.04
C VAL A 286 2.68 11.32 13.37
N GLU A 287 1.78 12.31 13.37
CA GLU A 287 1.31 13.01 14.56
C GLU A 287 0.76 12.01 15.60
N ARG A 288 -0.15 11.11 15.20
CA ARG A 288 -0.74 10.12 16.10
C ARG A 288 0.28 9.10 16.63
N LEU A 289 1.23 8.64 15.79
CA LEU A 289 2.30 7.74 16.24
C LEU A 289 3.27 8.43 17.21
N ARG A 290 3.61 9.70 16.99
CA ARG A 290 4.46 10.50 17.90
C ARG A 290 3.73 10.86 19.21
N ALA A 291 2.43 11.14 19.13
CA ALA A 291 1.56 11.29 20.30
C ALA A 291 1.53 9.99 21.14
N ALA A 292 1.42 8.83 20.49
CA ALA A 292 1.54 7.51 21.13
C ALA A 292 2.94 7.18 21.66
N GLY A 293 3.98 7.93 21.27
CA GLY A 293 5.31 7.91 21.88
C GLY A 293 6.48 7.52 20.98
N ALA A 294 6.22 7.23 19.70
CA ALA A 294 7.27 6.88 18.77
C ALA A 294 8.19 8.07 18.45
N ILE A 295 9.49 7.79 18.29
CA ILE A 295 10.51 8.76 17.91
C ILE A 295 10.79 8.60 16.41
N VAL A 296 10.44 9.61 15.60
CA VAL A 296 10.83 9.65 14.18
C VAL A 296 12.35 9.68 14.10
N VAL A 297 12.94 8.70 13.41
CA VAL A 297 14.38 8.58 13.13
C VAL A 297 14.74 9.28 11.83
N GLY A 298 13.90 9.14 10.81
CA GLY A 298 14.23 9.58 9.45
C GLY A 298 13.19 9.20 8.41
N LYS A 299 13.52 9.46 7.14
CA LYS A 299 12.67 9.19 5.97
C LYS A 299 13.06 7.88 5.29
N THR A 300 12.10 7.05 4.91
CA THR A 300 12.32 5.81 4.14
C THR A 300 12.03 6.01 2.65
N ASN A 301 12.79 5.34 1.79
CA ASN A 301 12.78 5.58 0.34
C ASN A 301 11.43 5.25 -0.32
N ALA A 302 11.07 6.05 -1.32
CA ALA A 302 9.89 5.87 -2.17
C ALA A 302 10.25 6.19 -3.64
N PRO A 303 9.60 5.56 -4.64
CA PRO A 303 9.71 6.02 -6.01
C PRO A 303 8.98 7.36 -6.19
N GLU A 304 9.32 8.06 -7.27
CA GLU A 304 8.80 9.38 -7.64
C GLU A 304 7.26 9.44 -7.57
N PHE A 305 6.74 10.25 -6.63
CA PHE A 305 5.32 10.40 -6.24
C PHE A 305 4.57 9.08 -5.94
N GLY A 306 5.31 8.01 -5.66
CA GLY A 306 4.77 6.68 -5.49
C GLY A 306 4.20 6.03 -6.75
N ALA A 307 4.43 6.61 -7.94
CA ALA A 307 3.76 6.26 -9.20
C ALA A 307 4.21 4.94 -9.84
N THR A 308 4.94 4.08 -9.11
CA THR A 308 5.33 2.74 -9.56
C THR A 308 5.60 1.79 -8.37
N ALA A 309 5.50 0.49 -8.63
CA ALA A 309 5.74 -0.59 -7.67
C ALA A 309 7.22 -1.02 -7.57
N ILE A 310 8.16 -0.20 -8.05
CA ILE A 310 9.60 -0.40 -7.90
C ILE A 310 10.18 0.85 -7.22
N THR A 311 10.69 0.71 -6.00
CA THR A 311 11.23 1.83 -5.22
C THR A 311 12.59 2.27 -5.77
N LYS A 312 12.55 3.24 -6.68
CA LYS A 312 13.70 3.83 -7.35
C LYS A 312 13.39 5.27 -7.77
N ASN A 313 14.35 6.18 -7.57
CA ASN A 313 14.25 7.58 -8.01
C ASN A 313 15.63 8.13 -8.44
N LEU A 314 15.68 9.41 -8.83
CA LEU A 314 16.90 10.10 -9.27
C LEU A 314 17.74 10.68 -8.11
N LEU A 315 17.18 10.83 -6.90
CA LEU A 315 17.86 11.39 -5.73
C LEU A 315 18.73 10.35 -5.01
N PHE A 316 18.16 9.18 -4.75
CA PHE A 316 18.71 8.16 -3.85
C PHE A 316 19.02 6.83 -4.56
N GLY A 317 18.57 6.66 -5.81
CA GLY A 317 18.74 5.42 -6.58
C GLY A 317 17.69 4.36 -6.24
N GLU A 318 18.02 3.08 -6.46
CA GLU A 318 17.12 1.95 -6.17
C GLU A 318 17.28 1.36 -4.75
N SER A 319 16.16 1.16 -4.06
CA SER A 319 16.10 0.31 -2.87
C SER A 319 16.16 -1.16 -3.27
N ARG A 320 16.72 -1.99 -2.38
CA ARG A 320 17.02 -3.40 -2.64
C ARG A 320 16.34 -4.31 -1.64
N ASN A 321 15.91 -5.48 -2.10
CA ASN A 321 15.18 -6.44 -1.29
C ASN A 321 16.12 -7.13 -0.29
N PRO A 322 15.81 -7.14 1.02
CA PRO A 322 16.59 -7.88 2.01
C PRO A 322 16.85 -9.35 1.67
N TRP A 323 15.92 -10.05 1.01
CA TRP A 323 16.06 -11.47 0.65
C TRP A 323 17.01 -11.71 -0.53
N ASN A 324 17.17 -10.72 -1.42
CA ASN A 324 18.10 -10.75 -2.54
C ASN A 324 18.32 -9.31 -3.05
N LEU A 325 19.53 -8.78 -2.88
CA LEU A 325 19.83 -7.38 -3.22
C LEU A 325 19.70 -7.05 -4.71
N GLU A 326 19.68 -8.03 -5.62
CA GLU A 326 19.39 -7.78 -7.04
C GLU A 326 17.90 -7.53 -7.33
N ARG A 327 17.02 -7.78 -6.35
CA ARG A 327 15.56 -7.68 -6.49
C ARG A 327 14.99 -6.42 -5.84
N SER A 328 13.83 -6.00 -6.35
CA SER A 328 13.05 -4.90 -5.79
C SER A 328 12.40 -5.30 -4.46
N PRO A 329 12.40 -4.43 -3.42
CA PRO A 329 11.57 -4.61 -2.22
C PRO A 329 10.09 -4.25 -2.47
N GLY A 330 9.73 -3.94 -3.71
CA GLY A 330 8.40 -3.47 -4.13
C GLY A 330 8.30 -1.96 -4.08
N GLY A 331 7.07 -1.45 -4.08
CA GLY A 331 6.80 -0.03 -4.03
C GLY A 331 5.31 0.30 -3.97
N SER A 332 4.93 1.53 -3.64
CA SER A 332 5.82 2.66 -3.35
C SER A 332 6.42 2.68 -1.94
N SER A 333 6.00 1.81 -1.01
CA SER A 333 6.56 1.75 0.36
C SER A 333 7.78 0.81 0.49
N GLY A 334 8.65 0.73 -0.52
CA GLY A 334 9.73 -0.26 -0.57
C GLY A 334 10.91 0.04 0.35
N GLY A 335 11.18 1.31 0.68
CA GLY A 335 12.13 1.65 1.75
C GLY A 335 11.62 1.17 3.11
N SER A 336 10.34 1.41 3.40
CA SER A 336 9.67 0.93 4.62
C SER A 336 9.68 -0.61 4.72
N SER A 337 9.38 -1.34 3.62
CA SER A 337 9.37 -2.81 3.65
C SER A 337 10.77 -3.42 3.74
N ALA A 338 11.79 -2.77 3.16
CA ALA A 338 13.18 -3.17 3.29
C ALA A 338 13.71 -2.91 4.72
N ALA A 339 13.33 -1.80 5.35
CA ALA A 339 13.69 -1.49 6.74
C ALA A 339 13.08 -2.50 7.73
N ILE A 340 11.79 -2.82 7.60
CA ILE A 340 11.10 -3.82 8.44
C ILE A 340 11.68 -5.22 8.21
N ALA A 341 11.81 -5.69 6.95
CA ALA A 341 12.30 -7.05 6.67
C ALA A 341 13.81 -7.22 6.91
N GLY A 342 14.61 -6.15 6.81
CA GLY A 342 16.04 -6.18 7.13
C GLY A 342 16.35 -6.15 8.64
N GLY A 343 15.32 -5.97 9.48
CA GLY A 343 15.45 -5.83 10.93
C GLY A 343 16.16 -4.53 11.30
N VAL A 344 15.81 -3.43 10.64
CA VAL A 344 16.49 -2.12 10.77
C VAL A 344 15.76 -1.20 11.74
N VAL A 345 14.43 -1.22 11.71
CA VAL A 345 13.55 -0.39 12.55
C VAL A 345 12.28 -1.19 12.88
N PRO A 346 11.71 -1.10 14.10
CA PRO A 346 10.55 -1.91 14.49
C PRO A 346 9.21 -1.35 13.95
N LEU A 347 9.16 -0.09 13.52
CA LEU A 347 7.94 0.59 13.09
C LEU A 347 8.22 1.52 11.90
N VAL A 348 7.29 1.55 10.95
CA VAL A 348 7.31 2.44 9.77
C VAL A 348 5.91 2.98 9.45
N THR A 349 5.84 4.10 8.74
CA THR A 349 4.63 4.48 7.98
C THR A 349 4.64 3.86 6.58
N ALA A 350 3.46 3.67 6.01
CA ALA A 350 3.28 3.18 4.65
C ALA A 350 1.92 3.60 4.05
N SER A 351 1.84 3.63 2.72
CA SER A 351 0.62 4.00 1.99
C SER A 351 0.40 3.20 0.70
N ASP A 352 -0.85 3.04 0.31
CA ASP A 352 -1.37 2.09 -0.68
C ASP A 352 -2.50 2.71 -1.53
N GLY A 353 -2.20 3.09 -2.78
CA GLY A 353 -3.20 3.53 -3.79
C GLY A 353 -3.50 2.49 -4.89
N GLY A 354 -2.64 1.49 -5.04
CA GLY A 354 -2.79 0.40 -6.02
C GLY A 354 -2.07 -0.88 -5.60
N GLY A 355 -1.90 -1.10 -4.29
CA GLY A 355 -1.09 -2.17 -3.71
C GLY A 355 0.17 -1.71 -2.97
N SER A 356 0.39 -0.42 -2.75
CA SER A 356 1.69 0.06 -2.24
C SER A 356 2.02 -0.20 -0.75
N ILE A 357 1.15 -0.86 0.02
CA ILE A 357 1.50 -1.58 1.26
C ILE A 357 1.69 -3.07 0.94
N ARG A 358 0.74 -3.66 0.23
CA ARG A 358 0.61 -5.12 0.03
C ARG A 358 1.63 -5.73 -0.94
N ILE A 359 1.97 -5.06 -2.04
CA ILE A 359 3.02 -5.43 -2.98
C ILE A 359 4.39 -5.48 -2.28
N PRO A 360 4.87 -4.40 -1.61
CA PRO A 360 6.14 -4.47 -0.90
C PRO A 360 6.11 -5.39 0.33
N ALA A 361 4.97 -5.53 1.02
CA ALA A 361 4.80 -6.56 2.06
C ALA A 361 5.00 -7.98 1.51
N THR A 362 4.46 -8.27 0.33
CA THR A 362 4.69 -9.54 -0.37
C THR A 362 6.17 -9.73 -0.66
N PHE A 363 6.78 -8.81 -1.41
CA PHE A 363 8.14 -8.99 -1.92
C PHE A 363 9.19 -9.10 -0.82
N THR A 364 9.00 -8.49 0.36
CA THR A 364 9.94 -8.64 1.50
C THR A 364 9.47 -9.60 2.60
N GLY A 365 8.33 -10.27 2.43
CA GLY A 365 7.82 -11.24 3.42
C GLY A 365 7.45 -10.59 4.76
N CYS A 366 6.83 -9.41 4.71
CA CYS A 366 6.23 -8.71 5.83
C CYS A 366 4.71 -8.94 5.88
N PHE A 367 4.08 -8.54 6.99
CA PHE A 367 2.65 -8.31 7.03
C PHE A 367 2.33 -6.88 6.57
N GLY A 368 1.20 -6.68 5.90
CA GLY A 368 0.75 -5.34 5.50
C GLY A 368 -0.75 -5.26 5.31
N HIS A 369 -1.40 -4.32 5.99
CA HIS A 369 -2.86 -4.09 5.91
C HIS A 369 -3.15 -2.79 5.17
N LYS A 370 -3.88 -2.88 4.06
CA LYS A 370 -4.56 -1.75 3.44
C LYS A 370 -5.94 -1.63 4.10
N PRO A 371 -6.16 -0.68 5.01
CA PRO A 371 -7.45 -0.55 5.68
C PRO A 371 -8.56 -0.10 4.74
N SER A 372 -9.80 -0.12 5.24
CA SER A 372 -10.94 0.52 4.56
C SER A 372 -10.61 1.99 4.26
N TYR A 373 -11.06 2.51 3.12
CA TYR A 373 -10.85 3.93 2.79
C TYR A 373 -11.43 4.84 3.88
N GLY A 374 -10.69 5.88 4.28
CA GLY A 374 -11.03 6.77 5.40
C GLY A 374 -10.86 6.19 6.81
N ARG A 375 -10.53 4.90 7.00
CA ARG A 375 -10.38 4.27 8.34
C ARG A 375 -9.25 4.91 9.16
N ILE A 376 -8.15 5.26 8.49
CA ILE A 376 -7.11 6.16 8.98
C ILE A 376 -7.25 7.45 8.15
N PRO A 377 -7.32 8.63 8.79
CA PRO A 377 -7.52 9.89 8.08
C PRO A 377 -6.29 10.32 7.28
N HIS A 378 -6.53 11.03 6.19
CA HIS A 378 -5.51 11.53 5.27
C HIS A 378 -5.09 12.99 5.50
N GLY A 379 -3.84 13.27 5.12
CA GLY A 379 -3.29 14.62 5.08
C GLY A 379 -2.53 15.09 6.33
N PRO A 380 -2.38 16.41 6.49
CA PRO A 380 -2.91 17.47 5.63
C PRO A 380 -2.37 17.40 4.19
N GLU A 381 -3.23 17.61 3.19
CA GLU A 381 -2.85 17.63 1.76
C GLU A 381 -3.13 19.02 1.16
N GLU A 382 -2.35 19.41 0.16
CA GLU A 382 -2.43 20.72 -0.54
C GLU A 382 -3.64 20.79 -1.50
N LEU A 383 -3.94 19.69 -2.17
CA LEU A 383 -5.02 19.55 -3.14
C LEU A 383 -5.81 18.27 -2.82
N TRP A 384 -7.14 18.35 -2.87
CA TRP A 384 -7.99 17.19 -2.61
C TRP A 384 -7.87 16.12 -3.72
N PRO A 385 -7.63 14.84 -3.39
CA PRO A 385 -7.61 13.76 -4.37
C PRO A 385 -8.93 13.62 -5.16
N MET A 386 -8.82 13.31 -6.46
CA MET A 386 -9.93 13.02 -7.36
C MET A 386 -10.10 11.51 -7.64
N ASP A 387 -9.07 10.72 -7.37
CA ASP A 387 -9.03 9.28 -7.63
C ASP A 387 -9.67 8.45 -6.49
N ASP A 388 -9.71 8.97 -5.27
CA ASP A 388 -10.17 8.28 -4.06
C ASP A 388 -9.56 6.86 -3.89
N THR A 389 -8.28 6.62 -4.20
CA THR A 389 -7.69 5.25 -4.12
C THR A 389 -6.66 5.02 -3.02
N ALA A 390 -5.97 6.08 -2.57
CA ALA A 390 -4.93 6.02 -1.57
C ALA A 390 -5.48 5.80 -0.15
N VAL A 391 -4.82 4.94 0.63
CA VAL A 391 -4.89 4.95 2.09
C VAL A 391 -3.48 4.88 2.68
N VAL A 392 -3.27 5.43 3.88
CA VAL A 392 -2.17 5.03 4.76
C VAL A 392 -2.53 3.75 5.54
N GLY A 393 -1.55 3.03 6.09
CA GLY A 393 -1.80 1.78 6.84
C GLY A 393 -0.53 1.04 7.28
N PRO A 394 -0.65 0.06 8.19
CA PRO A 394 0.51 -0.60 8.79
C PRO A 394 1.22 -1.57 7.84
N LEU A 395 2.54 -1.60 7.99
CA LEU A 395 3.48 -2.50 7.33
C LEU A 395 4.46 -3.00 8.40
N THR A 396 4.38 -4.28 8.78
CA THR A 396 4.92 -4.81 10.05
C THR A 396 5.50 -6.22 9.90
N ARG A 397 6.08 -6.79 10.97
CA ARG A 397 6.51 -8.21 10.98
C ARG A 397 5.35 -9.18 11.25
N THR A 398 4.47 -8.83 12.17
CA THR A 398 3.34 -9.69 12.59
C THR A 398 1.98 -9.00 12.43
N VAL A 399 0.90 -9.79 12.53
CA VAL A 399 -0.48 -9.26 12.53
C VAL A 399 -0.81 -8.49 13.82
N GLU A 400 -0.28 -8.91 14.97
CA GLU A 400 -0.54 -8.20 16.24
C GLU A 400 0.12 -6.81 16.26
N ASP A 401 1.28 -6.65 15.63
CA ASP A 401 1.95 -5.35 15.45
C ASP A 401 1.12 -4.37 14.60
N ALA A 402 0.46 -4.88 13.54
CA ALA A 402 -0.40 -4.06 12.68
C ALA A 402 -1.71 -3.67 13.38
N ALA A 403 -2.26 -4.56 14.21
CA ALA A 403 -3.42 -4.26 15.03
C ALA A 403 -3.08 -3.19 16.09
N LEU A 404 -1.91 -3.27 16.74
CA LEU A 404 -1.40 -2.24 17.64
C LEU A 404 -1.22 -0.89 16.91
N HIS A 405 -0.61 -0.88 15.72
CA HIS A 405 -0.47 0.35 14.92
C HIS A 405 -1.85 0.95 14.62
N LEU A 406 -2.82 0.15 14.15
CA LEU A 406 -4.16 0.62 13.82
C LEU A 406 -4.87 1.26 15.02
N ASP A 407 -4.86 0.60 16.17
CA ASP A 407 -5.49 1.09 17.41
C ASP A 407 -4.98 2.47 17.87
N LEU A 408 -3.80 2.89 17.39
CA LEU A 408 -3.20 4.18 17.71
C LEU A 408 -3.46 5.27 16.66
N VAL A 409 -3.92 4.92 15.45
CA VAL A 409 -4.03 5.88 14.32
C VAL A 409 -5.42 5.99 13.69
N VAL A 410 -6.36 5.08 13.96
CA VAL A 410 -7.71 5.11 13.35
C VAL A 410 -8.65 6.18 13.91
N GLY A 411 -9.68 6.53 13.13
CA GLY A 411 -10.77 7.42 13.54
C GLY A 411 -10.67 8.84 12.97
N ALA A 412 -11.80 9.53 12.91
CA ALA A 412 -11.99 10.75 12.12
C ALA A 412 -10.99 11.89 12.41
N HIS A 413 -10.84 12.79 11.45
CA HIS A 413 -10.08 14.03 11.58
C HIS A 413 -10.71 15.14 10.73
N PRO A 414 -10.86 16.40 11.23
CA PRO A 414 -11.61 17.44 10.53
C PRO A 414 -10.99 17.92 9.20
N LEU A 415 -9.72 17.59 8.91
CA LEU A 415 -9.10 17.88 7.61
C LEU A 415 -9.40 16.81 6.54
N ASP A 416 -10.01 15.69 6.91
CA ASP A 416 -10.38 14.61 6.00
C ASP A 416 -11.90 14.35 6.05
N PRO A 417 -12.69 14.97 5.15
CA PRO A 417 -14.13 14.70 5.00
C PRO A 417 -14.49 13.26 4.58
N ASN A 418 -13.53 12.43 4.12
CA ASN A 418 -13.75 11.00 3.88
C ASN A 418 -13.44 10.14 5.14
N SER A 419 -12.90 10.73 6.22
CA SER A 419 -12.48 9.97 7.40
C SER A 419 -13.64 9.34 8.18
N LEU A 420 -13.46 8.08 8.56
CA LEU A 420 -14.46 7.28 9.26
C LEU A 420 -14.39 7.51 10.78
N PRO A 421 -15.52 7.49 11.51
CA PRO A 421 -15.53 7.44 12.96
C PRO A 421 -14.66 6.31 13.53
N HIS A 422 -14.13 6.52 14.74
CA HIS A 422 -13.40 5.48 15.48
C HIS A 422 -14.27 4.21 15.59
N PRO A 423 -13.75 3.00 15.33
CA PRO A 423 -14.56 1.80 15.15
C PRO A 423 -15.23 1.26 16.43
N GLY A 424 -14.99 1.88 17.58
CA GLY A 424 -15.61 1.49 18.87
C GLY A 424 -15.04 0.21 19.48
N LEU A 425 -13.94 -0.30 18.94
CA LEU A 425 -13.24 -1.52 19.37
C LEU A 425 -11.72 -1.32 19.27
N SER A 426 -10.96 -2.14 19.99
CA SER A 426 -9.55 -2.40 19.67
C SER A 426 -9.46 -3.58 18.70
N TYR A 427 -8.70 -3.40 17.62
CA TYR A 427 -8.32 -4.46 16.72
C TYR A 427 -7.46 -5.51 17.44
N ARG A 428 -6.50 -5.07 18.28
CA ARG A 428 -5.59 -5.97 19.02
C ARG A 428 -6.35 -6.89 19.98
N GLU A 429 -7.31 -6.36 20.73
CA GLU A 429 -8.16 -7.14 21.66
C GLU A 429 -9.17 -8.06 20.96
N THR A 430 -9.43 -7.84 19.66
CA THR A 430 -10.42 -8.61 18.89
C THR A 430 -9.80 -9.64 17.93
N LEU A 431 -8.49 -9.63 17.67
CA LEU A 431 -7.78 -10.61 16.82
C LEU A 431 -8.17 -12.08 17.08
N ARG A 432 -8.33 -12.43 18.36
CA ARG A 432 -8.58 -13.81 18.83
C ARG A 432 -10.06 -14.20 18.75
N ARG A 433 -10.91 -13.41 18.07
CA ARG A 433 -12.38 -13.54 18.01
C ARG A 433 -12.92 -13.83 16.59
N LEU A 434 -12.10 -14.44 15.74
CA LEU A 434 -12.50 -14.90 14.40
C LEU A 434 -13.76 -15.80 14.49
N PRO A 435 -14.84 -15.53 13.74
CA PRO A 435 -16.00 -16.42 13.72
C PRO A 435 -15.66 -17.79 13.11
N ALA A 436 -16.24 -18.85 13.64
CA ALA A 436 -16.14 -20.19 13.05
C ALA A 436 -16.99 -20.32 11.77
N GLY A 437 -16.64 -21.25 10.87
CA GLY A 437 -17.50 -21.62 9.73
C GLY A 437 -17.65 -20.57 8.62
N LEU A 438 -16.77 -19.56 8.55
CA LEU A 438 -16.76 -18.55 7.47
C LEU A 438 -16.78 -19.18 6.08
N ARG A 439 -17.52 -18.57 5.16
CA ARG A 439 -17.50 -18.85 3.72
C ARG A 439 -16.40 -18.02 3.09
N ILE A 440 -15.40 -18.65 2.49
CA ILE A 440 -14.21 -18.00 1.95
C ILE A 440 -14.14 -18.29 0.46
N GLY A 441 -14.33 -17.25 -0.35
CA GLY A 441 -14.08 -17.37 -1.79
C GLY A 441 -12.59 -17.35 -2.06
N PHE A 442 -12.05 -18.32 -2.79
CA PHE A 442 -10.69 -18.28 -3.33
C PHE A 442 -10.74 -17.97 -4.83
N SER A 443 -10.04 -16.92 -5.27
CA SER A 443 -9.82 -16.64 -6.70
C SER A 443 -8.32 -16.67 -7.01
N PRO A 444 -7.84 -17.58 -7.89
CA PRO A 444 -6.43 -17.68 -8.21
C PRO A 444 -5.94 -16.56 -9.14
N ASP A 445 -6.84 -15.95 -9.92
CA ASP A 445 -6.50 -15.05 -11.04
C ASP A 445 -7.43 -13.82 -11.18
N LEU A 446 -8.49 -13.69 -10.37
CA LEU A 446 -9.57 -12.70 -10.59
C LEU A 446 -10.13 -12.69 -12.03
N GLY A 447 -10.00 -13.80 -12.77
CA GLY A 447 -10.40 -13.93 -14.17
C GLY A 447 -9.55 -13.15 -15.20
N TYR A 448 -8.45 -12.48 -14.82
CA TYR A 448 -7.59 -11.75 -15.76
C TYR A 448 -6.09 -11.68 -15.41
N ALA A 449 -5.69 -11.98 -14.17
CA ALA A 449 -4.31 -11.85 -13.72
C ALA A 449 -3.43 -12.99 -14.28
N VAL A 450 -2.27 -12.64 -14.83
CA VAL A 450 -1.34 -13.60 -15.43
C VAL A 450 -0.30 -14.03 -14.38
N VAL A 451 -0.70 -15.02 -13.57
CA VAL A 451 0.10 -15.50 -12.42
C VAL A 451 1.19 -16.47 -12.87
N GLN A 452 2.41 -16.28 -12.37
CA GLN A 452 3.55 -17.21 -12.44
C GLN A 452 3.14 -18.57 -11.83
N SER A 453 3.45 -19.68 -12.52
CA SER A 453 3.10 -21.04 -12.07
C SER A 453 3.49 -21.29 -10.61
N ASP A 454 4.72 -20.95 -10.25
CA ASP A 454 5.29 -21.10 -8.92
C ASP A 454 4.59 -20.27 -7.82
N VAL A 455 4.09 -19.08 -8.15
CA VAL A 455 3.30 -18.25 -7.22
C VAL A 455 1.90 -18.86 -7.06
N ALA A 456 1.31 -19.39 -8.12
CA ALA A 456 0.03 -20.09 -8.07
C ALA A 456 0.12 -21.41 -7.27
N ASP A 457 1.20 -22.18 -7.42
CA ASP A 457 1.51 -23.38 -6.61
C ASP A 457 1.52 -23.03 -5.11
N VAL A 458 2.36 -22.08 -4.71
CA VAL A 458 2.59 -21.73 -3.29
C VAL A 458 1.36 -21.10 -2.63
N VAL A 459 0.53 -20.36 -3.37
CA VAL A 459 -0.76 -19.86 -2.86
C VAL A 459 -1.80 -20.98 -2.82
N GLY A 460 -1.83 -21.87 -3.81
CA GLY A 460 -2.73 -23.03 -3.86
C GLY A 460 -2.51 -24.00 -2.69
N GLU A 461 -1.25 -24.30 -2.36
CA GLU A 461 -0.87 -25.09 -1.18
C GLU A 461 -1.23 -24.39 0.15
N ALA A 462 -1.35 -23.06 0.16
CA ALA A 462 -1.59 -22.27 1.35
C ALA A 462 -3.08 -22.18 1.73
N VAL A 463 -3.97 -22.10 0.74
CA VAL A 463 -5.41 -21.89 0.92
C VAL A 463 -6.11 -22.94 1.82
N PRO A 464 -5.84 -24.25 1.73
CA PRO A 464 -6.42 -25.28 2.62
C PRO A 464 -6.12 -25.12 4.12
N THR A 465 -5.22 -24.20 4.50
CA THR A 465 -5.01 -23.81 5.90
C THR A 465 -6.31 -23.25 6.52
N PHE A 466 -7.15 -22.56 5.74
CA PHE A 466 -8.45 -22.07 6.22
C PHE A 466 -9.46 -23.20 6.47
N GLU A 467 -9.43 -24.26 5.68
CA GLU A 467 -10.26 -25.46 5.91
C GLU A 467 -9.81 -26.19 7.17
N THR A 468 -8.49 -26.26 7.40
CA THR A 468 -7.89 -26.79 8.63
C THR A 468 -8.27 -25.97 9.87
N LEU A 469 -8.55 -24.67 9.71
CA LEU A 469 -9.07 -23.77 10.75
C LEU A 469 -10.60 -23.87 10.95
N GLY A 470 -11.32 -24.72 10.20
CA GLY A 470 -12.77 -24.90 10.33
C GLY A 470 -13.59 -23.86 9.56
N HIS A 471 -13.10 -23.41 8.41
CA HIS A 471 -13.83 -22.56 7.46
C HIS A 471 -14.14 -23.33 6.17
N HIS A 472 -15.04 -22.80 5.35
CA HIS A 472 -15.41 -23.39 4.06
C HIS A 472 -14.78 -22.59 2.92
N VAL A 473 -13.99 -23.23 2.06
CA VAL A 473 -13.37 -22.56 0.89
C VAL A 473 -14.06 -22.99 -0.40
N GLU A 474 -14.41 -22.02 -1.25
CA GLU A 474 -14.98 -22.26 -2.58
C GLU A 474 -14.19 -21.54 -3.68
N LEU A 475 -14.05 -22.19 -4.85
CA LEU A 475 -13.37 -21.59 -6.01
C LEU A 475 -14.28 -20.57 -6.71
N VAL A 476 -13.94 -19.29 -6.58
CA VAL A 476 -14.56 -18.17 -7.30
C VAL A 476 -14.11 -18.21 -8.77
N ARG A 477 -15.08 -18.31 -9.69
CA ARG A 477 -14.84 -18.33 -11.13
C ARG A 477 -15.09 -16.96 -11.76
N GLY A 478 -14.17 -16.51 -12.61
CA GLY A 478 -14.18 -15.15 -13.15
C GLY A 478 -13.79 -14.11 -12.09
N GLY A 479 -14.10 -12.84 -12.34
CA GLY A 479 -13.79 -11.75 -11.44
C GLY A 479 -14.32 -10.39 -11.90
N PRO A 480 -13.77 -9.28 -11.38
CA PRO A 480 -14.27 -7.94 -11.66
C PRO A 480 -13.92 -7.46 -13.08
N PRO A 481 -14.54 -6.37 -13.56
CA PRO A 481 -14.05 -5.67 -14.75
C PRO A 481 -12.60 -5.21 -14.52
N GLU A 482 -11.68 -5.51 -15.45
CA GLU A 482 -10.27 -5.13 -15.34
C GLU A 482 -10.12 -3.60 -15.13
N PRO A 483 -9.54 -3.12 -14.01
CA PRO A 483 -9.52 -1.69 -13.72
C PRO A 483 -8.24 -0.95 -14.15
N GLY A 484 -7.21 -1.68 -14.65
CA GLY A 484 -5.83 -1.20 -14.74
C GLY A 484 -5.67 0.11 -15.51
N ARG A 485 -6.21 0.15 -16.73
CA ARG A 485 -6.07 1.28 -17.64
C ARG A 485 -6.66 2.58 -17.10
N ASP A 486 -7.87 2.51 -16.53
CA ASP A 486 -8.59 3.68 -16.06
C ASP A 486 -8.09 4.13 -14.68
N TRP A 487 -7.64 3.19 -13.83
CA TRP A 487 -6.89 3.52 -12.61
C TRP A 487 -5.62 4.30 -12.94
N GLY A 488 -4.79 3.76 -13.84
CA GLY A 488 -3.55 4.38 -14.27
C GLY A 488 -3.77 5.78 -14.86
N LEU A 489 -4.76 5.92 -15.77
CA LEU A 489 -5.08 7.21 -16.38
C LEU A 489 -5.59 8.25 -15.35
N MET A 490 -6.38 7.84 -14.36
CA MET A 490 -6.83 8.75 -13.29
C MET A 490 -5.67 9.20 -12.40
N GLY A 491 -4.79 8.27 -12.01
CA GLY A 491 -3.61 8.57 -11.19
C GLY A 491 -2.67 9.57 -11.88
N VAL A 492 -2.37 9.38 -13.16
CA VAL A 492 -1.52 10.33 -13.91
C VAL A 492 -2.21 11.66 -14.23
N PHE A 493 -3.53 11.69 -14.33
CA PHE A 493 -4.29 12.94 -14.47
C PHE A 493 -4.22 13.78 -13.18
N GLN A 494 -4.37 13.14 -12.01
CA GLN A 494 -4.19 13.78 -10.70
C GLN A 494 -2.76 14.28 -10.48
N LEU A 495 -1.75 13.47 -10.82
CA LEU A 495 -0.34 13.87 -10.77
C LEU A 495 -0.01 15.00 -11.73
N LEU A 496 -0.57 15.00 -12.95
CA LEU A 496 -0.39 16.09 -13.91
C LEU A 496 -0.99 17.40 -13.37
N GLY A 497 -2.16 17.33 -12.71
CA GLY A 497 -2.75 18.48 -12.03
C GLY A 497 -1.83 19.03 -10.93
N ARG A 498 -1.33 18.16 -10.04
CA ARG A 498 -0.40 18.55 -8.95
C ARG A 498 0.94 19.11 -9.45
N LEU A 499 1.43 18.64 -10.58
CA LEU A 499 2.74 19.03 -11.13
C LEU A 499 2.68 20.15 -12.18
N ALA A 500 1.49 20.61 -12.57
CA ALA A 500 1.27 21.48 -13.73
C ALA A 500 2.15 22.76 -13.73
N GLU A 501 2.35 23.37 -12.56
CA GLU A 501 3.15 24.60 -12.42
C GLU A 501 4.66 24.35 -12.48
N PHE A 502 5.12 23.14 -12.12
CA PHE A 502 6.52 22.76 -12.14
C PHE A 502 7.00 22.38 -13.56
N LEU A 503 6.12 21.81 -14.40
CA LEU A 503 6.54 21.25 -15.69
C LEU A 503 7.17 22.27 -16.67
N PRO A 504 6.68 23.51 -16.85
CA PRO A 504 7.21 24.42 -17.87
C PRO A 504 8.71 24.71 -17.76
N GLU A 505 9.25 24.72 -16.54
CA GLU A 505 10.67 25.03 -16.27
C GLU A 505 11.46 23.79 -15.80
N ARG A 506 10.83 22.93 -14.99
CA ARG A 506 11.51 21.86 -14.23
C ARG A 506 11.25 20.45 -14.77
N GLU A 507 10.63 20.29 -15.96
CA GLU A 507 10.39 18.96 -16.57
C GLU A 507 11.65 18.08 -16.61
N HIS A 508 12.79 18.71 -16.87
CA HIS A 508 14.09 18.06 -17.03
C HIS A 508 14.68 17.46 -15.74
N GLU A 509 14.14 17.81 -14.57
CA GLU A 509 14.54 17.28 -13.27
C GLU A 509 13.82 15.96 -12.93
N PHE A 510 12.67 15.67 -13.55
CA PHE A 510 11.89 14.45 -13.29
C PHE A 510 12.45 13.21 -14.01
N GLY A 511 12.15 12.01 -13.50
CA GLY A 511 12.48 10.76 -14.16
C GLY A 511 11.82 10.63 -15.54
N ARG A 512 12.62 10.44 -16.61
CA ARG A 512 12.12 10.38 -18.01
C ARG A 512 10.90 9.46 -18.22
N GLY A 513 10.89 8.29 -17.57
CA GLY A 513 9.77 7.35 -17.63
C GLY A 513 8.54 7.81 -16.82
N PHE A 514 8.77 8.42 -15.66
CA PHE A 514 7.74 9.02 -14.82
C PHE A 514 7.03 10.17 -15.56
N ILE A 515 7.78 11.16 -16.06
CA ILE A 515 7.18 12.33 -16.71
C ILE A 515 6.49 11.99 -18.04
N SER A 516 7.00 11.00 -18.77
CA SER A 516 6.32 10.46 -19.95
C SER A 516 4.96 9.83 -19.61
N ASN A 517 4.86 9.18 -18.44
CA ASN A 517 3.60 8.61 -17.94
C ASN A 517 2.65 9.69 -17.42
N VAL A 518 3.15 10.66 -16.64
CA VAL A 518 2.37 11.82 -16.14
C VAL A 518 1.73 12.59 -17.30
N LYS A 519 2.46 12.79 -18.39
CA LYS A 519 1.92 13.45 -19.60
C LYS A 519 0.75 12.72 -20.26
N LEU A 520 0.53 11.42 -20.00
CA LEU A 520 -0.67 10.71 -20.45
C LEU A 520 -1.95 11.24 -19.77
N GLY A 521 -1.83 11.93 -18.63
CA GLY A 521 -2.93 12.63 -17.97
C GLY A 521 -3.61 13.70 -18.85
N THR A 522 -2.88 14.26 -19.84
CA THR A 522 -3.45 15.17 -20.86
C THR A 522 -4.53 14.52 -21.72
N GLN A 523 -4.59 13.18 -21.75
CA GLN A 523 -5.63 12.44 -22.45
C GLN A 523 -6.91 12.22 -21.61
N MET A 524 -7.01 12.76 -20.39
CA MET A 524 -8.27 12.70 -19.65
C MET A 524 -9.30 13.61 -20.32
N THR A 525 -10.50 13.06 -20.54
CA THR A 525 -11.66 13.79 -21.11
C THR A 525 -12.89 13.53 -20.25
N PRO A 526 -13.96 14.35 -20.32
CA PRO A 526 -15.18 14.10 -19.56
C PRO A 526 -15.77 12.69 -19.78
N GLU A 527 -15.65 12.16 -20.99
CA GLU A 527 -16.12 10.81 -21.35
C GLU A 527 -15.27 9.72 -20.69
N ARG A 528 -13.94 9.89 -20.64
CA ARG A 528 -13.02 8.97 -19.96
C ARG A 528 -13.18 9.03 -18.44
N PHE A 529 -13.38 10.21 -17.87
CA PHE A 529 -13.71 10.39 -16.45
C PHE A 529 -15.03 9.69 -16.10
N ALA A 530 -16.07 9.86 -16.92
CA ALA A 530 -17.34 9.17 -16.76
C ALA A 530 -17.19 7.64 -16.87
N ALA A 531 -16.43 7.15 -17.86
CA ALA A 531 -16.16 5.71 -18.02
C ALA A 531 -15.41 5.11 -16.82
N TYR A 532 -14.43 5.83 -16.25
CA TYR A 532 -13.75 5.46 -15.01
C TYR A 532 -14.73 5.33 -13.83
N ARG A 533 -15.61 6.32 -13.61
CA ARG A 533 -16.61 6.25 -12.52
C ARG A 533 -17.62 5.11 -12.76
N GLN A 534 -18.03 4.86 -14.01
CA GLN A 534 -18.88 3.71 -14.38
C GLN A 534 -18.19 2.36 -14.10
N ARG A 535 -16.90 2.23 -14.41
CA ARG A 535 -16.13 1.00 -14.13
C ARG A 535 -15.91 0.78 -12.64
N ARG A 536 -15.69 1.83 -11.84
CA ARG A 536 -15.67 1.73 -10.36
C ARG A 536 -17.02 1.29 -9.78
N GLU A 537 -18.14 1.73 -10.34
CA GLU A 537 -19.46 1.24 -9.93
C GLU A 537 -19.71 -0.22 -10.35
N ALA A 538 -19.29 -0.64 -11.54
CA ALA A 538 -19.36 -2.05 -11.95
C ALA A 538 -18.49 -2.97 -11.05
N LEU A 539 -17.32 -2.49 -10.63
CA LEU A 539 -16.45 -3.15 -9.65
C LEU A 539 -17.06 -3.17 -8.24
N ASN A 540 -17.67 -2.07 -7.79
CA ASN A 540 -18.40 -1.99 -6.52
C ASN A 540 -19.56 -3.01 -6.46
N ARG A 541 -20.30 -3.18 -7.55
CA ARG A 541 -21.35 -4.20 -7.69
C ARG A 541 -20.78 -5.62 -7.64
N TRP A 542 -19.71 -5.90 -8.37
CA TRP A 542 -19.04 -7.21 -8.29
C TRP A 542 -18.57 -7.53 -6.85
N CYS A 543 -18.03 -6.54 -6.12
CA CYS A 543 -17.69 -6.74 -4.71
C CYS A 543 -18.93 -7.05 -3.86
N ALA A 544 -20.07 -6.39 -4.08
CA ALA A 544 -21.31 -6.72 -3.37
C ALA A 544 -21.76 -8.17 -3.66
N GLU A 545 -21.83 -8.57 -4.93
CA GLU A 545 -22.17 -9.93 -5.35
C GLU A 545 -21.20 -11.00 -4.79
N ILE A 546 -19.94 -10.65 -4.55
CA ILE A 546 -18.97 -11.52 -3.87
C ILE A 546 -19.27 -11.61 -2.37
N PHE A 547 -19.45 -10.47 -1.69
CA PHE A 547 -19.61 -10.41 -0.24
C PHE A 547 -21.02 -10.78 0.28
N GLU A 548 -22.00 -10.95 -0.60
CA GLU A 548 -23.24 -11.67 -0.29
C GLU A 548 -23.00 -13.20 -0.11
N ARG A 549 -22.12 -13.77 -0.96
CA ARG A 549 -21.82 -15.21 -1.00
C ARG A 549 -20.70 -15.63 -0.05
N TYR A 550 -19.74 -14.74 0.20
CA TYR A 550 -18.54 -15.04 0.97
C TYR A 550 -18.30 -13.96 2.04
N ASP A 551 -17.87 -14.40 3.21
CA ASP A 551 -17.52 -13.53 4.33
C ASP A 551 -16.10 -12.95 4.16
N LEU A 552 -15.26 -13.65 3.39
CA LEU A 552 -13.92 -13.24 2.96
C LEU A 552 -13.65 -13.65 1.50
N LEU A 553 -12.78 -12.90 0.82
CA LEU A 553 -12.18 -13.26 -0.47
C LEU A 553 -10.65 -13.41 -0.30
N VAL A 554 -10.10 -14.52 -0.78
CA VAL A 554 -8.67 -14.85 -0.76
C VAL A 554 -8.13 -14.91 -2.18
N THR A 555 -6.93 -14.36 -2.37
CA THR A 555 -6.22 -14.26 -3.66
C THR A 555 -4.70 -14.35 -3.43
N PRO A 556 -3.87 -14.61 -4.45
CA PRO A 556 -2.49 -14.13 -4.45
C PRO A 556 -2.47 -12.61 -4.23
N THR A 557 -1.43 -12.05 -3.62
CA THR A 557 -1.29 -10.57 -3.55
C THR A 557 -0.73 -9.98 -4.84
N VAL A 558 0.16 -10.70 -5.51
CA VAL A 558 0.88 -10.27 -6.71
C VAL A 558 1.00 -11.46 -7.67
N PRO A 559 1.04 -11.22 -9.00
CA PRO A 559 1.12 -12.31 -9.98
C PRO A 559 2.49 -12.99 -10.10
N TYR A 560 3.59 -12.42 -9.60
CA TYR A 560 4.95 -12.92 -9.90
C TYR A 560 6.00 -12.55 -8.83
N ASP A 561 7.16 -13.22 -8.88
CA ASP A 561 8.33 -12.98 -8.02
C ASP A 561 8.90 -11.55 -8.16
N PRO A 562 9.53 -10.99 -7.10
CA PRO A 562 10.20 -9.69 -7.15
C PRO A 562 11.06 -9.46 -8.42
N PRO A 563 10.79 -8.39 -9.21
CA PRO A 563 11.59 -8.05 -10.39
C PRO A 563 12.96 -7.47 -9.98
N ASN A 564 13.84 -7.20 -10.95
CA ASN A 564 15.13 -6.55 -10.67
C ASN A 564 14.94 -5.19 -9.96
N ALA A 565 15.79 -4.86 -8.98
CA ALA A 565 15.73 -3.61 -8.22
C ALA A 565 15.72 -2.35 -9.11
N LYS A 566 16.39 -2.40 -10.27
CA LYS A 566 16.50 -1.28 -11.21
C LYS A 566 15.30 -1.14 -12.15
N GLY A 567 14.38 -2.11 -12.14
CA GLY A 567 13.26 -2.21 -13.07
C GLY A 567 13.65 -2.62 -14.49
N PRO A 568 12.68 -2.69 -15.44
CA PRO A 568 11.26 -2.37 -15.27
C PRO A 568 10.48 -3.44 -14.49
N LEU A 569 9.16 -3.24 -14.33
CA LEU A 569 8.22 -4.32 -14.01
C LEU A 569 8.21 -5.35 -15.16
N LEU A 570 7.76 -6.58 -14.86
CA LEU A 570 7.69 -7.62 -15.89
C LEU A 570 6.57 -7.32 -16.88
N ALA A 571 6.90 -7.22 -18.17
CA ALA A 571 5.92 -7.06 -19.25
C ALA A 571 5.22 -8.38 -19.60
N GLU A 572 5.89 -9.50 -19.36
CA GLU A 572 5.39 -10.86 -19.53
C GLU A 572 5.97 -11.78 -18.43
N VAL A 573 5.29 -12.90 -18.19
CA VAL A 573 5.69 -13.97 -17.27
C VAL A 573 5.44 -15.29 -17.97
N GLU A 574 6.45 -16.16 -18.05
CA GLU A 574 6.35 -17.48 -18.71
C GLU A 574 5.82 -17.39 -20.16
N GLY A 575 6.21 -16.34 -20.90
CA GLY A 575 5.76 -16.06 -22.27
C GLY A 575 4.31 -15.57 -22.39
N ARG A 576 3.65 -15.22 -21.27
CA ARG A 576 2.30 -14.66 -21.23
C ARG A 576 2.37 -13.15 -20.88
N PRO A 577 1.84 -12.24 -21.71
CA PRO A 577 1.87 -10.81 -21.42
C PRO A 577 1.05 -10.46 -20.17
N GLN A 578 1.50 -9.50 -19.39
CA GLN A 578 0.78 -9.00 -18.23
C GLN A 578 -0.38 -8.05 -18.63
N PRO A 579 -1.50 -8.04 -17.88
CA PRO A 579 -2.59 -7.07 -18.06
C PRO A 579 -2.16 -5.63 -17.72
N ASP A 580 -2.99 -4.62 -18.02
CA ASP A 580 -2.68 -3.21 -17.73
C ASP A 580 -2.49 -2.96 -16.21
N ALA A 581 -3.12 -3.77 -15.38
CA ALA A 581 -2.95 -3.76 -13.92
C ALA A 581 -1.59 -4.34 -13.45
N ASN A 582 -0.94 -5.18 -14.26
CA ASN A 582 0.37 -5.78 -14.03
C ASN A 582 0.53 -6.34 -12.59
N VAL A 583 1.61 -6.02 -11.87
CA VAL A 583 1.84 -6.42 -10.47
C VAL A 583 0.70 -6.02 -9.50
N GLY A 584 -0.05 -4.96 -9.84
CA GLY A 584 -1.21 -4.49 -9.07
C GLY A 584 -2.50 -5.28 -9.29
N SER A 585 -2.50 -6.31 -10.16
CA SER A 585 -3.71 -7.04 -10.59
C SER A 585 -4.64 -7.46 -9.43
N PHE A 586 -4.10 -8.03 -8.35
CA PHE A 586 -4.92 -8.44 -7.22
C PHE A 586 -5.19 -7.34 -6.20
N THR A 587 -4.37 -6.28 -6.17
CA THR A 587 -4.37 -5.32 -5.07
C THR A 587 -5.19 -4.06 -5.38
N MET A 588 -5.02 -3.50 -6.58
CA MET A 588 -5.66 -2.29 -7.07
C MET A 588 -7.21 -2.31 -7.09
N PRO A 589 -7.92 -3.43 -7.38
CA PRO A 589 -9.39 -3.46 -7.30
C PRO A 589 -9.93 -3.04 -5.92
N PHE A 590 -9.23 -3.42 -4.85
CA PHE A 590 -9.64 -3.14 -3.46
C PHE A 590 -9.21 -1.74 -2.97
N ASN A 591 -8.38 -1.03 -3.74
CA ASN A 591 -8.24 0.41 -3.61
C ASN A 591 -9.49 1.10 -4.19
N GLN A 592 -9.81 0.84 -5.46
CA GLN A 592 -10.93 1.49 -6.14
C GLN A 592 -12.31 1.22 -5.51
N SER A 593 -12.51 0.03 -4.92
CA SER A 593 -13.75 -0.35 -4.24
C SER A 593 -13.76 -0.09 -2.73
N TRP A 594 -12.67 0.50 -2.18
CA TRP A 594 -12.50 0.85 -0.76
C TRP A 594 -12.50 -0.30 0.27
N HIS A 595 -12.57 -1.57 -0.15
CA HIS A 595 -12.62 -2.74 0.75
C HIS A 595 -11.30 -2.94 1.51
N PRO A 596 -11.30 -3.29 2.80
CA PRO A 596 -10.09 -3.59 3.56
C PRO A 596 -9.43 -4.88 3.04
N ALA A 597 -8.10 -4.90 2.97
CA ALA A 597 -7.33 -6.04 2.49
C ALA A 597 -5.96 -6.14 3.19
N ALA A 598 -5.60 -7.33 3.67
CA ALA A 598 -4.28 -7.59 4.23
C ALA A 598 -3.47 -8.55 3.37
N THR A 599 -2.15 -8.52 3.55
CA THR A 599 -1.19 -9.42 2.94
C THR A 599 -0.28 -10.03 3.99
N LEU A 600 -0.06 -11.33 3.85
CA LEU A 600 0.77 -12.14 4.71
C LEU A 600 1.60 -13.13 3.87
N ARG A 601 2.78 -13.52 4.38
CA ARG A 601 3.65 -14.49 3.70
C ARG A 601 3.06 -15.90 3.82
N CYS A 602 2.68 -16.51 2.71
CA CYS A 602 2.12 -17.87 2.70
C CYS A 602 3.14 -18.97 2.43
N GLY A 603 4.30 -18.62 1.87
CA GLY A 603 5.42 -19.50 1.58
C GLY A 603 6.60 -18.77 0.92
N PHE A 604 7.44 -19.53 0.20
CA PHE A 604 8.53 -19.02 -0.63
C PHE A 604 8.47 -19.68 -2.02
N SER A 605 8.86 -18.95 -3.05
CA SER A 605 9.01 -19.46 -4.42
C SER A 605 10.22 -20.39 -4.55
N LYS A 606 10.32 -21.14 -5.66
CA LYS A 606 11.50 -21.92 -6.06
C LYS A 606 12.75 -21.04 -6.24
N ALA A 607 12.59 -19.71 -6.35
CA ALA A 607 13.65 -18.71 -6.33
C ALA A 607 14.11 -18.31 -4.91
N GLY A 608 13.50 -18.85 -3.85
CA GLY A 608 13.78 -18.52 -2.44
C GLY A 608 13.21 -17.19 -1.98
N LEU A 609 12.30 -16.58 -2.75
CA LEU A 609 11.73 -15.26 -2.46
C LEU A 609 10.35 -15.40 -1.79
N PRO A 610 9.96 -14.49 -0.88
CA PRO A 610 8.65 -14.52 -0.23
C PRO A 610 7.46 -14.47 -1.19
N VAL A 611 6.46 -15.31 -0.97
CA VAL A 611 5.17 -15.30 -1.67
C VAL A 611 4.05 -14.84 -0.73
N GLY A 612 3.17 -13.97 -1.21
CA GLY A 612 2.13 -13.29 -0.43
C GLY A 612 0.72 -13.74 -0.81
N LEU A 613 -0.07 -14.07 0.21
CA LEU A 613 -1.51 -14.30 0.13
C LEU A 613 -2.24 -13.06 0.63
N GLN A 614 -3.27 -12.64 -0.10
CA GLN A 614 -4.14 -11.52 0.25
C GLN A 614 -5.49 -12.03 0.76
N ILE A 615 -5.94 -11.45 1.88
CA ILE A 615 -7.29 -11.62 2.46
C ILE A 615 -8.04 -10.29 2.32
N VAL A 616 -9.27 -10.32 1.84
CA VAL A 616 -10.16 -9.16 1.65
C VAL A 616 -11.49 -9.43 2.35
N ALA A 617 -12.05 -8.42 3.03
CA ALA A 617 -13.36 -8.50 3.69
C ALA A 617 -14.32 -7.40 3.18
N PRO A 618 -15.62 -7.43 3.56
CA PRO A 618 -16.55 -6.33 3.31
C PRO A 618 -16.02 -4.98 3.83
N ARG A 619 -16.46 -3.87 3.23
CA ARG A 619 -16.07 -2.52 3.69
C ARG A 619 -16.29 -2.35 5.20
N HIS A 620 -15.33 -1.69 5.85
CA HIS A 620 -15.26 -1.42 7.28
C HIS A 620 -15.00 -2.66 8.18
N ARG A 621 -14.94 -3.88 7.63
CA ARG A 621 -14.56 -5.12 8.35
C ARG A 621 -13.05 -5.34 8.41
N ASP A 622 -12.32 -4.28 8.71
CA ASP A 622 -10.88 -4.31 9.02
C ASP A 622 -10.56 -5.33 10.13
N ASP A 623 -11.49 -5.52 11.07
CA ASP A 623 -11.39 -6.49 12.16
C ASP A 623 -11.37 -7.94 11.66
N LEU A 624 -12.24 -8.28 10.70
CA LEU A 624 -12.34 -9.63 10.16
C LEU A 624 -11.09 -10.00 9.33
N VAL A 625 -10.55 -9.04 8.59
CA VAL A 625 -9.27 -9.21 7.85
C VAL A 625 -8.14 -9.56 8.82
N LEU A 626 -8.01 -8.79 9.92
CA LEU A 626 -6.94 -8.99 10.90
C LEU A 626 -7.12 -10.27 11.72
N GLN A 627 -8.35 -10.61 12.11
CA GLN A 627 -8.69 -11.87 12.77
C GLN A 627 -8.32 -13.08 11.90
N ALA A 628 -8.65 -13.05 10.61
CA ALA A 628 -8.36 -14.13 9.67
C ALA A 628 -6.87 -14.24 9.36
N ALA A 629 -6.20 -13.10 9.18
CA ALA A 629 -4.75 -13.05 9.01
C ALA A 629 -4.02 -13.59 10.25
N TRP A 630 -4.47 -13.25 11.46
CA TRP A 630 -3.88 -13.71 12.72
C TRP A 630 -4.06 -15.22 12.92
N ALA A 631 -5.26 -15.76 12.67
CA ALA A 631 -5.50 -17.19 12.77
C ALA A 631 -4.64 -17.98 11.76
N PHE A 632 -4.50 -17.48 10.54
CA PHE A 632 -3.59 -18.05 9.54
C PHE A 632 -2.11 -17.90 9.97
N GLU A 633 -1.71 -16.78 10.58
CA GLU A 633 -0.36 -16.58 11.16
C GLU A 633 -0.05 -17.62 12.25
N GLN A 634 -1.02 -17.98 13.09
CA GLN A 634 -0.81 -19.02 14.10
C GLN A 634 -0.73 -20.44 13.47
N ALA A 635 -1.46 -20.69 12.38
CA ALA A 635 -1.46 -21.98 11.67
C ALA A 635 -0.22 -22.17 10.76
N ARG A 636 0.34 -21.08 10.22
CA ARG A 636 1.57 -21.06 9.39
C ARG A 636 2.54 -19.97 9.87
N PRO A 637 3.19 -20.12 11.04
CA PRO A 637 4.01 -19.06 11.63
C PRO A 637 5.28 -18.76 10.83
N TRP A 638 5.33 -17.61 10.14
CA TRP A 638 6.47 -17.20 9.32
C TRP A 638 7.40 -16.16 9.96
N ALA A 639 6.99 -15.45 11.01
CA ALA A 639 7.64 -14.19 11.44
C ALA A 639 9.14 -14.35 11.77
N HIS A 640 9.52 -15.53 12.29
CA HIS A 640 10.87 -15.92 12.66
C HIS A 640 11.82 -16.20 11.49
N HIS A 641 11.33 -16.33 10.25
CA HIS A 641 12.18 -16.41 9.06
C HIS A 641 12.64 -15.01 8.64
N TRP A 642 13.93 -14.72 8.86
CA TRP A 642 14.60 -13.47 8.50
C TRP A 642 15.60 -13.65 7.34
N PRO A 643 15.86 -12.60 6.55
CA PRO A 643 16.94 -12.58 5.55
C PRO A 643 18.31 -12.33 6.21
N THR A 644 19.37 -12.83 5.57
CA THR A 644 20.76 -12.61 5.99
C THR A 644 21.33 -11.37 5.30
N LEU A 645 21.79 -10.39 6.10
CA LEU A 645 22.27 -9.06 5.66
C LEU A 645 23.48 -8.57 6.47
#